data_AF-A0A1Q7GU31-F1
#
_entry.id   AF-A0A1Q7GU31-F1
#
_cell.length_a   1.000
_cell.length_b   1.000
_cell.length_c   1.000
_cell.angle_alpha   90.00
_cell.angle_beta   90.00
_cell.angle_gamma   90.00
#
_symmetry.space_group_name_H-M   'P 1'
#
loop_
_entity.id
_entity.type
_entity.pdbx_description
1 polymer ?
#
loop_
_entity_poly.entity_id
_entity_poly.type
_entity_poly.pdbx_seq_one_letter_code
_entity_poly.pdbx_strand_id
1 'polypeptide(L)'
;MTAIVWSSNRRYTVAMLKTSHVGVTLVLLAIPALLVAQRGRSDNPFPGGTNADGSLRPASPVTRLFTQDAYTEYAILEPGSEAFRIRFLPEETRVGATELVNATRGGSEGSDVEVYDPRTGQPLKFTYEHEPSDPETHAIHARLPIPVPEGGIGRVLIYKTYKDPRTYMMHGDDIVWVRSLSGYRLGVLLPKGFAFISSNVAAQVTATADGRLKLAFANPSGQSNPVTIHARKTSAAFTPRNDPDMFFDDIKTLYDLDAPQSGRIKVEQVYSDYRKGDAAKLDSLAYLPLQDLKVIDLDTAKALVPVKNASSTSVNLDVPIANDKQSAHLKITGTLKDPAYKIVNGDLVFERTLRGLRNTVLLPAGWEVSRVSQSGTIGTYQGRPFVALINLNAENNYKVTIRARRGGTQAPSTREPSKSGSSIALDLWKRGKPAFGVYAPNENPGPPSQGRQGRQGSGERRRAVYTREGGEKLALNPLVDYVFLNLEGAYDADAINAIAQGLRSPSAAGRKTLIVRIPSIESDGAAATKARMKEAFDLGADGVTIPHVRGVDEAKQAIGFFQDANANVWSPSNPSGEKVAMLMLEDPDAVAQAKAVADLEEFSILACGIGSLTQALGGDRVAAEAGVQRVLTESKRAKLVNMLTASPQDVEKRVQEGFLALLTQGQAAEETIRRGRAAAGR
;
A
#
# COMPACT_ATOMS: atom_id res chain seq x y z
N MET A 1 44.52 -25.54 -29.38
CA MET A 1 44.68 -26.10 -30.74
C MET A 1 43.48 -26.98 -31.02
N THR A 2 42.72 -26.61 -32.07
CA THR A 2 41.96 -27.51 -32.97
C THR A 2 40.76 -28.26 -32.35
N ALA A 3 39.52 -27.77 -32.46
CA ALA A 3 38.61 -27.79 -33.62
C ALA A 3 37.95 -29.19 -33.81
N ILE A 4 36.62 -29.38 -33.65
CA ILE A 4 35.45 -28.97 -34.48
C ILE A 4 34.98 -30.12 -35.41
N VAL A 5 33.65 -30.38 -35.41
CA VAL A 5 32.77 -30.82 -36.56
C VAL A 5 32.76 -32.33 -36.92
N TRP A 6 31.67 -33.04 -37.27
CA TRP A 6 30.27 -32.71 -37.64
C TRP A 6 29.36 -33.97 -37.79
N SER A 7 28.05 -33.69 -37.94
CA SER A 7 27.04 -34.40 -38.77
C SER A 7 26.43 -35.70 -38.19
N SER A 8 25.19 -36.10 -38.47
CA SER A 8 24.25 -35.80 -39.56
C SER A 8 22.81 -36.25 -39.21
N ASN A 9 21.82 -35.53 -39.75
CA ASN A 9 20.44 -35.91 -40.08
C ASN A 9 20.03 -37.41 -40.08
N ARG A 10 18.85 -37.75 -39.54
CA ARG A 10 17.60 -38.05 -40.30
C ARG A 10 16.47 -38.56 -39.41
N ARG A 11 15.25 -38.19 -39.83
CA ARG A 11 13.92 -38.49 -39.26
C ARG A 11 13.52 -39.95 -39.48
N TYR A 12 12.74 -40.50 -38.54
CA TYR A 12 11.68 -41.48 -38.83
C TYR A 12 10.42 -41.16 -38.03
N THR A 13 9.30 -41.21 -38.73
CA THR A 13 7.93 -40.99 -38.26
C THR A 13 7.23 -42.35 -38.18
N VAL A 14 6.59 -42.72 -37.06
CA VAL A 14 5.44 -43.66 -37.03
C VAL A 14 4.51 -43.27 -35.88
N ALA A 15 3.22 -43.33 -36.17
CA ALA A 15 2.08 -42.84 -35.40
C ALA A 15 1.40 -43.92 -34.52
N MET A 16 0.47 -43.42 -33.67
CA MET A 16 -0.62 -44.12 -32.95
C MET A 16 -0.19 -44.93 -31.70
N LEU A 17 -0.90 -44.99 -30.57
CA LEU A 17 -2.31 -44.71 -30.25
C LEU A 17 -2.44 -44.33 -28.74
N LYS A 18 -3.54 -43.65 -28.41
CA LYS A 18 -3.97 -43.14 -27.09
C LYS A 18 -3.93 -44.16 -25.93
N THR A 19 -3.53 -43.69 -24.74
CA THR A 19 -4.36 -43.77 -23.51
C THR A 19 -3.88 -42.79 -22.45
N SER A 20 -4.85 -42.06 -21.88
CA SER A 20 -4.79 -41.08 -20.81
C SER A 20 -3.89 -41.48 -19.64
N HIS A 21 -3.24 -40.53 -18.96
CA HIS A 21 -3.16 -40.39 -17.50
C HIS A 21 -2.69 -38.95 -17.19
N VAL A 22 -3.43 -38.30 -16.29
CA VAL A 22 -3.19 -36.94 -15.78
C VAL A 22 -1.86 -36.92 -15.02
N GLY A 23 -0.96 -36.01 -15.39
CA GLY A 23 0.32 -35.80 -14.72
C GLY A 23 0.67 -34.32 -14.72
N VAL A 24 0.20 -33.62 -13.69
CA VAL A 24 0.59 -32.24 -13.37
C VAL A 24 1.96 -32.28 -12.70
N THR A 25 3.00 -31.78 -13.37
CA THR A 25 4.30 -31.41 -12.78
C THR A 25 4.95 -30.42 -13.76
N LEU A 26 5.13 -29.14 -13.43
CA LEU A 26 6.17 -28.65 -12.55
C LEU A 26 5.69 -27.44 -11.73
N VAL A 27 5.80 -27.60 -10.42
CA VAL A 27 5.59 -26.58 -9.40
C VAL A 27 6.80 -25.64 -9.37
N LEU A 28 6.49 -24.36 -9.29
CA LEU A 28 7.37 -23.22 -9.07
C LEU A 28 8.35 -23.44 -7.89
N LEU A 29 9.65 -23.28 -8.16
CA LEU A 29 10.64 -22.95 -7.14
C LEU A 29 10.47 -21.48 -6.75
N ALA A 30 9.72 -21.23 -5.67
CA ALA A 30 9.69 -19.95 -4.97
C ALA A 30 10.59 -20.06 -3.73
N ILE A 31 11.76 -19.44 -3.82
CA ILE A 31 12.79 -19.30 -2.79
C ILE A 31 12.26 -18.48 -1.59
N PRO A 32 12.66 -18.75 -0.32
CA PRO A 32 12.18 -17.98 0.83
C PRO A 32 12.65 -16.52 0.76
N ALA A 33 11.70 -15.62 0.54
CA ALA A 33 11.89 -14.19 0.33
C ALA A 33 12.21 -13.37 1.61
N LEU A 34 12.98 -13.92 2.55
CA LEU A 34 13.19 -13.28 3.87
C LEU A 34 14.57 -12.64 4.10
N LEU A 35 15.51 -12.74 3.14
CA LEU A 35 16.75 -11.93 3.17
C LEU A 35 17.10 -11.22 1.86
N VAL A 36 16.38 -11.50 0.76
CA VAL A 36 16.57 -10.79 -0.52
C VAL A 36 15.75 -9.48 -0.59
N ALA A 37 14.75 -9.29 0.28
CA ALA A 37 13.88 -8.10 0.28
C ALA A 37 14.53 -6.80 0.81
N GLN A 38 15.84 -6.80 1.11
CA GLN A 38 16.58 -5.62 1.56
C GLN A 38 17.93 -5.39 0.86
N ARG A 39 18.22 -6.09 -0.26
CA ARG A 39 19.13 -5.51 -1.25
C ARG A 39 18.32 -4.44 -2.00
N GLY A 40 18.33 -3.23 -1.45
CA GLY A 40 17.76 -2.07 -2.14
C GLY A 40 18.32 -1.99 -3.55
N ARG A 41 17.44 -1.76 -4.54
CA ARG A 41 17.85 -0.96 -5.70
C ARG A 41 18.43 0.33 -5.11
N SER A 42 19.74 0.50 -5.26
CA SER A 42 20.52 1.58 -4.66
C SER A 42 20.16 2.99 -5.15
N ASP A 43 19.19 3.14 -6.05
CA ASP A 43 19.05 4.37 -6.82
C ASP A 43 17.69 5.08 -6.64
N ASN A 44 16.76 4.58 -5.81
CA ASN A 44 15.53 5.32 -5.49
C ASN A 44 15.23 5.35 -3.98
N PRO A 45 15.41 6.49 -3.29
CA PRO A 45 15.15 6.61 -1.85
C PRO A 45 13.65 6.60 -1.48
N PHE A 46 12.74 6.46 -2.45
CA PHE A 46 11.29 6.53 -2.23
C PHE A 46 10.62 5.19 -2.53
N PRO A 47 10.22 4.40 -1.51
CA PRO A 47 9.62 3.07 -1.70
C PRO A 47 8.31 3.06 -2.51
N GLY A 48 7.54 4.14 -2.48
CA GLY A 48 6.35 4.31 -3.34
C GLY A 48 6.70 4.58 -4.81
N GLY A 49 7.96 4.89 -5.09
CA GLY A 49 8.43 5.43 -6.36
C GLY A 49 8.05 6.89 -6.54
N THR A 50 8.46 7.45 -7.66
CA THR A 50 7.98 8.75 -8.12
C THR A 50 6.84 8.54 -9.12
N ASN A 51 5.93 9.48 -9.15
CA ASN A 51 5.10 9.71 -10.32
C ASN A 51 6.00 10.16 -11.49
N ALA A 52 5.43 10.20 -12.70
CA ALA A 52 6.18 10.59 -13.91
C ALA A 52 6.69 12.05 -13.85
N ASP A 53 6.06 12.88 -13.02
CA ASP A 53 6.45 14.27 -12.74
C ASP A 53 7.55 14.41 -11.67
N GLY A 54 8.08 13.29 -11.15
CA GLY A 54 9.08 13.26 -10.08
C GLY A 54 8.52 13.39 -8.66
N SER A 55 7.21 13.62 -8.48
CA SER A 55 6.58 13.69 -7.16
C SER A 55 6.49 12.33 -6.49
N LEU A 56 6.57 12.26 -5.16
CA LEU A 56 6.61 11.00 -4.42
C LEU A 56 5.23 10.36 -4.36
N ARG A 57 5.14 9.07 -4.71
CA ARG A 57 3.96 8.27 -4.42
C ARG A 57 3.96 7.89 -2.93
N PRO A 58 2.78 7.90 -2.27
CA PRO A 58 2.68 7.35 -0.93
C PRO A 58 3.07 5.87 -0.94
N ALA A 59 3.79 5.43 0.10
CA ALA A 59 4.06 4.02 0.29
C ALA A 59 2.73 3.25 0.45
N SER A 60 2.70 2.01 -0.04
CA SER A 60 1.52 1.17 0.11
C SER A 60 1.10 1.04 1.58
N PRO A 61 -0.22 1.03 1.89
CA PRO A 61 -0.68 0.78 3.25
C PRO A 61 -0.14 -0.54 3.80
N VAL A 62 0.12 -0.60 5.10
CA VAL A 62 0.59 -1.83 5.73
C VAL A 62 -0.56 -2.85 5.72
N THR A 63 -0.36 -3.96 5.00
CA THR A 63 -1.40 -5.00 4.79
C THR A 63 -1.25 -6.23 5.69
N ARG A 64 -0.29 -6.20 6.61
CA ARG A 64 0.06 -7.30 7.51
C ARG A 64 0.10 -6.80 8.95
N LEU A 65 -0.34 -7.63 9.89
CA LEU A 65 -0.12 -7.35 11.31
C LEU A 65 1.39 -7.36 11.60
N PHE A 66 1.81 -6.65 12.65
CA PHE A 66 3.18 -6.75 13.10
C PHE A 66 3.45 -8.17 13.61
N THR A 67 4.32 -8.89 12.92
CA THR A 67 4.83 -10.19 13.35
C THR A 67 6.08 -9.96 14.21
N GLN A 68 7.11 -9.29 13.66
CA GLN A 68 8.28 -8.74 14.38
C GLN A 68 8.97 -9.72 15.34
N ASP A 69 9.03 -10.98 14.90
CA ASP A 69 9.37 -12.10 15.77
C ASP A 69 10.87 -12.24 16.02
N ALA A 70 11.71 -11.93 15.03
CA ALA A 70 13.14 -12.17 15.19
C ALA A 70 13.81 -11.13 16.11
N TYR A 71 14.70 -11.61 16.99
CA TYR A 71 15.57 -10.78 17.84
C TYR A 71 17.04 -10.97 17.44
N THR A 72 17.80 -9.87 17.37
CA THR A 72 19.25 -9.89 17.10
C THR A 72 20.05 -9.10 18.12
N GLU A 73 20.99 -9.73 18.80
CA GLU A 73 21.93 -9.05 19.69
C GLU A 73 23.36 -9.17 19.16
N TYR A 74 24.11 -8.07 19.24
CA TYR A 74 25.51 -7.95 18.86
C TYR A 74 26.35 -7.71 20.11
N ALA A 75 27.06 -8.71 20.59
CA ALA A 75 28.05 -8.53 21.64
C ALA A 75 29.40 -8.19 21.02
N ILE A 76 29.84 -6.95 21.19
CA ILE A 76 31.18 -6.52 20.78
C ILE A 76 32.19 -7.32 21.62
N LEU A 77 33.14 -7.96 20.94
CA LEU A 77 34.17 -8.76 21.59
C LEU A 77 35.34 -7.87 22.02
N GLU A 78 36.54 -8.44 22.17
CA GLU A 78 37.70 -7.73 22.70
C GLU A 78 38.01 -6.41 21.97
N PRO A 79 38.41 -5.35 22.70
CA PRO A 79 38.78 -4.07 22.11
C PRO A 79 39.80 -4.20 20.95
N GLY A 80 39.47 -3.68 19.78
CA GLY A 80 40.32 -3.75 18.59
C GLY A 80 40.31 -5.08 17.85
N SER A 81 39.53 -6.07 18.28
CA SER A 81 39.42 -7.37 17.60
C SER A 81 38.69 -7.30 16.25
N GLU A 82 37.95 -6.22 16.00
CA GLU A 82 37.03 -6.06 14.86
C GLU A 82 35.92 -7.13 14.84
N ALA A 83 35.76 -7.86 15.95
CA ALA A 83 34.88 -8.99 16.07
C ALA A 83 33.70 -8.74 17.01
N PHE A 84 32.56 -9.34 16.69
CA PHE A 84 31.36 -9.34 17.53
C PHE A 84 30.60 -10.67 17.40
N ARG A 85 30.03 -11.12 18.51
CA ARG A 85 29.17 -12.31 18.59
C ARG A 85 27.72 -11.90 18.34
N ILE A 86 27.07 -12.56 17.41
CA ILE A 86 25.66 -12.37 17.11
C ILE A 86 24.87 -13.46 17.83
N ARG A 87 23.86 -13.08 18.62
CA ARG A 87 22.76 -13.95 19.06
C ARG A 87 21.53 -13.63 18.22
N PHE A 88 20.96 -14.63 17.55
CA PHE A 88 19.82 -14.45 16.66
C PHE A 88 18.72 -15.49 16.96
N LEU A 89 17.48 -15.04 17.11
CA LEU A 89 16.33 -15.90 17.38
C LEU A 89 15.28 -15.78 16.26
N PRO A 90 15.45 -16.46 15.11
CA PRO A 90 14.45 -16.49 14.05
C PRO A 90 13.32 -17.50 14.31
N GLU A 91 12.22 -17.28 13.60
CA GLU A 91 11.04 -18.15 13.58
C GLU A 91 10.68 -18.59 12.15
N GLU A 92 10.08 -19.77 12.01
CA GLU A 92 9.54 -20.35 10.78
C GLU A 92 8.06 -20.67 11.00
N THR A 93 7.20 -20.17 10.11
CA THR A 93 5.73 -20.22 10.25
C THR A 93 5.07 -21.11 9.21
N ARG A 94 5.83 -21.59 8.22
CA ARG A 94 5.31 -22.49 7.18
C ARG A 94 5.05 -23.87 7.76
N VAL A 95 3.77 -24.23 7.87
CA VAL A 95 3.33 -25.57 8.29
C VAL A 95 4.05 -26.65 7.48
N GLY A 96 4.55 -27.67 8.17
CA GLY A 96 5.29 -28.78 7.59
C GLY A 96 6.75 -28.50 7.26
N ALA A 97 7.25 -27.26 7.43
CA ALA A 97 8.67 -26.98 7.27
C ALA A 97 9.50 -27.82 8.25
N THR A 98 10.58 -28.43 7.76
CA THR A 98 11.49 -29.28 8.53
C THR A 98 12.84 -28.64 8.78
N GLU A 99 13.05 -27.46 8.21
CA GLU A 99 14.26 -26.68 8.32
C GLU A 99 13.94 -25.19 8.45
N LEU A 100 14.85 -24.45 9.08
CA LEU A 100 14.90 -23.00 9.07
C LEU A 100 16.21 -22.57 8.41
N VAL A 101 16.11 -21.69 7.41
CA VAL A 101 17.26 -21.20 6.65
C VAL A 101 17.59 -19.77 7.06
N ASN A 102 18.85 -19.52 7.48
CA ASN A 102 19.37 -18.19 7.75
C ASN A 102 20.51 -17.83 6.80
N ALA A 103 20.24 -17.03 5.77
CA ALA A 103 21.28 -16.45 4.93
C ALA A 103 22.19 -15.51 5.74
N THR A 104 23.49 -15.61 5.51
CA THR A 104 24.54 -14.75 6.05
C THR A 104 24.96 -13.73 5.00
N ARG A 105 25.38 -12.55 5.44
CA ARG A 105 25.79 -11.48 4.53
C ARG A 105 27.16 -11.79 3.92
N GLY A 106 27.30 -11.63 2.60
CA GLY A 106 28.58 -11.78 1.93
C GLY A 106 29.65 -10.77 2.35
N GLY A 107 30.92 -11.21 2.29
CA GLY A 107 32.08 -10.49 2.83
C GLY A 107 32.24 -10.58 4.35
N SER A 108 31.56 -11.53 5.02
CA SER A 108 31.75 -11.84 6.43
C SER A 108 31.46 -13.33 6.64
N GLU A 109 32.48 -14.17 6.52
CA GLU A 109 32.38 -15.58 6.90
C GLU A 109 32.12 -15.65 8.41
N GLY A 110 30.95 -16.17 8.80
CA GLY A 110 30.61 -16.38 10.20
C GLY A 110 31.42 -17.55 10.75
N SER A 111 32.22 -17.33 11.78
CA SER A 111 32.90 -18.40 12.54
C SER A 111 32.10 -18.79 13.78
N ASP A 112 32.50 -19.90 14.40
CA ASP A 112 31.98 -20.37 15.70
C ASP A 112 30.45 -20.49 15.70
N VAL A 113 29.87 -21.03 14.62
CA VAL A 113 28.43 -21.15 14.49
C VAL A 113 27.92 -22.19 15.47
N GLU A 114 26.98 -21.80 16.32
CA GLU A 114 26.27 -22.69 17.22
C GLU A 114 24.76 -22.53 16.97
N VAL A 115 24.04 -23.66 16.92
CA VAL A 115 22.62 -23.67 16.64
C VAL A 115 21.93 -24.53 17.69
N TYR A 116 20.91 -23.98 18.34
CA TYR A 116 20.18 -24.64 19.43
C TYR A 116 18.67 -24.59 19.18
N ASP A 117 17.97 -25.57 19.73
CA ASP A 117 16.52 -25.58 19.86
C ASP A 117 16.13 -24.73 21.09
N PRO A 118 15.41 -23.61 20.94
CA PRO A 118 14.97 -22.82 22.07
C PRO A 118 14.03 -23.55 23.01
N ARG A 119 13.36 -24.63 22.60
CA ARG A 119 12.47 -25.39 23.50
C ARG A 119 13.27 -26.24 24.49
N THR A 120 14.23 -27.00 23.99
CA THR A 120 14.99 -27.98 24.79
C THR A 120 16.37 -27.49 25.22
N GLY A 121 16.90 -26.43 24.59
CA GLY A 121 18.26 -25.92 24.79
C GLY A 121 19.34 -26.82 24.21
N GLN A 122 18.96 -27.90 23.51
CA GLN A 122 19.88 -28.86 22.92
C GLN A 122 20.42 -28.35 21.58
N PRO A 123 21.66 -28.73 21.20
CA PRO A 123 22.20 -28.43 19.89
C PRO A 123 21.34 -29.01 18.76
N LEU A 124 21.14 -28.25 17.69
CA LEU A 124 20.49 -28.71 16.46
C LEU A 124 21.51 -29.19 15.44
N LYS A 125 21.09 -30.14 14.59
CA LYS A 125 21.82 -30.46 13.38
C LYS A 125 21.66 -29.31 12.39
N PHE A 126 22.76 -28.84 11.83
CA PHE A 126 22.75 -27.80 10.81
C PHE A 126 23.87 -28.01 9.79
N THR A 127 23.73 -27.38 8.63
CA THR A 127 24.85 -27.17 7.71
C THR A 127 25.10 -25.68 7.52
N TYR A 128 26.33 -25.34 7.12
CA TYR A 128 26.74 -23.98 6.78
C TYR A 128 27.38 -24.03 5.40
N GLU A 129 26.63 -23.61 4.39
CA GLU A 129 26.93 -23.85 2.98
C GLU A 129 26.84 -22.54 2.19
N HIS A 130 27.53 -22.45 1.05
CA HIS A 130 27.34 -21.34 0.12
C HIS A 130 25.96 -21.41 -0.53
N GLU A 131 25.33 -20.26 -0.70
CA GLU A 131 24.10 -20.14 -1.48
C GLU A 131 24.42 -20.44 -2.95
N PRO A 132 23.75 -21.42 -3.60
CA PRO A 132 24.07 -21.82 -4.97
C PRO A 132 23.97 -20.67 -5.99
N SER A 133 23.13 -19.67 -5.70
CA SER A 133 22.93 -18.49 -6.54
C SER A 133 23.89 -17.32 -6.26
N ASP A 134 24.64 -17.34 -5.16
CA ASP A 134 25.55 -16.27 -4.76
C ASP A 134 26.71 -16.84 -3.91
N PRO A 135 27.86 -17.17 -4.52
CA PRO A 135 29.00 -17.80 -3.82
C PRO A 135 29.56 -16.97 -2.65
N GLU A 136 29.30 -15.66 -2.61
CA GLU A 136 29.75 -14.81 -1.50
C GLU A 136 28.82 -14.92 -0.28
N THR A 137 27.61 -15.44 -0.46
CA THR A 137 26.59 -15.57 0.57
C THR A 137 26.60 -17.00 1.09
N HIS A 138 26.63 -17.19 2.40
CA HIS A 138 26.43 -18.52 2.99
C HIS A 138 25.04 -18.60 3.62
N ALA A 139 24.58 -19.79 3.96
CA ALA A 139 23.35 -20.01 4.67
C ALA A 139 23.53 -21.07 5.76
N ILE A 140 22.91 -20.82 6.91
CA ILE A 140 22.74 -21.82 7.96
C ILE A 140 21.43 -22.54 7.69
N HIS A 141 21.49 -23.83 7.40
CA HIS A 141 20.32 -24.70 7.27
C HIS A 141 20.14 -25.49 8.56
N ALA A 142 19.30 -24.98 9.47
CA ALA A 142 19.05 -25.62 10.76
C ALA A 142 17.88 -26.60 10.63
N ARG A 143 18.11 -27.89 10.93
CA ARG A 143 17.06 -28.90 10.95
C ARG A 143 16.21 -28.75 12.21
N LEU A 144 14.90 -28.54 12.03
CA LEU A 144 13.96 -28.44 13.15
C LEU A 144 13.77 -29.82 13.81
N PRO A 145 13.61 -29.88 15.15
CA PRO A 145 13.39 -31.15 15.87
C PRO A 145 12.14 -31.90 15.42
N ILE A 146 11.10 -31.15 15.08
CA ILE A 146 9.84 -31.62 14.51
C ILE A 146 9.43 -30.70 13.36
N PRO A 147 8.67 -31.18 12.36
CA PRO A 147 8.06 -30.31 11.37
C PRO A 147 7.16 -29.27 12.04
N VAL A 148 7.13 -28.05 11.51
CA VAL A 148 6.27 -26.98 12.04
C VAL A 148 4.80 -27.45 12.05
N PRO A 149 4.15 -27.54 13.22
CA PRO A 149 2.77 -28.03 13.29
C PRO A 149 1.79 -26.97 12.82
N GLU A 150 0.59 -27.40 12.42
CA GLU A 150 -0.50 -26.47 12.10
C GLU A 150 -0.85 -25.62 13.34
N GLY A 151 -0.82 -24.30 13.19
CA GLY A 151 -1.09 -23.36 14.28
C GLY A 151 0.07 -23.15 15.28
N GLY A 152 1.23 -23.75 15.02
CA GLY A 152 2.47 -23.54 15.78
C GLY A 152 3.58 -22.84 14.96
N ILE A 153 4.78 -22.84 15.53
CA ILE A 153 5.95 -22.11 15.03
C ILE A 153 7.21 -22.97 15.24
N GLY A 154 8.10 -22.99 14.24
CA GLY A 154 9.47 -23.49 14.40
C GLY A 154 10.40 -22.36 14.84
N ARG A 155 11.28 -22.61 15.81
CA ARG A 155 12.21 -21.59 16.31
C ARG A 155 13.63 -22.14 16.37
N VAL A 156 14.60 -21.26 16.19
CA VAL A 156 16.02 -21.60 16.31
C VAL A 156 16.74 -20.50 17.10
N LEU A 157 17.71 -20.87 17.93
CA LEU A 157 18.66 -19.95 18.54
C LEU A 157 20.02 -20.14 17.87
N ILE A 158 20.48 -19.11 17.16
CA ILE A 158 21.74 -19.11 16.42
C ILE A 158 22.72 -18.19 17.13
N TYR A 159 23.94 -18.68 17.35
CA TYR A 159 25.09 -17.85 17.65
C TYR A 159 26.10 -17.91 16.51
N LYS A 160 26.65 -16.77 16.10
CA LYS A 160 27.72 -16.70 15.07
C LYS A 160 28.66 -15.53 15.34
N THR A 161 29.95 -15.72 15.10
CA THR A 161 30.98 -14.70 15.32
C THR A 161 31.34 -14.08 13.99
N TYR A 162 31.32 -12.76 13.93
CA TYR A 162 31.67 -12.01 12.72
C TYR A 162 32.91 -11.18 13.04
N LYS A 163 33.88 -11.18 12.12
CA LYS A 163 34.96 -10.19 12.08
C LYS A 163 34.69 -9.26 10.90
N ASP A 164 34.41 -7.99 11.18
CA ASP A 164 34.06 -7.00 10.17
C ASP A 164 34.58 -5.60 10.55
N PRO A 165 35.76 -5.20 10.04
CA PRO A 165 36.37 -3.91 10.34
C PRO A 165 35.55 -2.72 9.83
N ARG A 166 34.55 -2.93 8.96
CA ARG A 166 33.63 -1.88 8.51
C ARG A 166 32.54 -1.60 9.54
N THR A 167 32.22 -2.59 10.38
CA THR A 167 31.18 -2.51 11.41
C THR A 167 31.76 -2.12 12.75
N TYR A 168 32.94 -2.67 13.11
CA TYR A 168 33.59 -2.40 14.39
C TYR A 168 35.00 -1.83 14.18
N MET A 169 35.19 -0.57 14.58
CA MET A 169 36.41 0.20 14.43
C MET A 169 36.88 0.76 15.78
N MET A 170 38.16 1.11 15.85
CA MET A 170 38.73 1.92 16.94
C MET A 170 39.10 3.30 16.40
N HIS A 171 38.78 4.35 17.16
CA HIS A 171 39.26 5.72 16.94
C HIS A 171 40.03 6.18 18.18
N GLY A 172 41.36 6.00 18.16
CA GLY A 172 42.16 6.06 19.38
C GLY A 172 41.76 4.94 20.35
N ASP A 173 41.43 5.31 21.59
CA ASP A 173 40.93 4.38 22.62
C ASP A 173 39.42 4.13 22.57
N ASP A 174 38.69 4.84 21.70
CA ASP A 174 37.23 4.78 21.63
C ASP A 174 36.76 3.77 20.57
N ILE A 175 35.72 3.01 20.90
CA ILE A 175 35.01 2.13 20.00
C ILE A 175 34.07 2.96 19.13
N VAL A 176 34.08 2.69 17.82
CA VAL A 176 33.05 3.13 16.87
C VAL A 176 32.39 1.89 16.29
N TRP A 177 31.10 1.73 16.52
CA TRP A 177 30.31 0.62 15.99
C TRP A 177 29.22 1.16 15.07
N VAL A 178 29.19 0.67 13.83
CA VAL A 178 28.23 1.10 12.80
C VAL A 178 27.56 -0.11 12.17
N ARG A 179 26.23 -0.18 12.23
CA ARG A 179 25.48 -1.22 11.52
C ARG A 179 24.09 -0.77 11.12
N SER A 180 23.67 -1.17 9.92
CA SER A 180 22.26 -1.06 9.53
C SER A 180 21.40 -2.01 10.35
N LEU A 181 20.34 -1.46 10.92
CA LEU A 181 19.29 -2.17 11.63
C LEU A 181 18.16 -2.51 10.65
N SER A 182 18.26 -3.67 10.02
CA SER A 182 17.16 -4.25 9.24
C SER A 182 16.11 -4.96 10.12
N GLY A 183 16.54 -5.47 11.28
CA GLY A 183 15.68 -6.11 12.27
C GLY A 183 14.94 -5.10 13.14
N TYR A 184 13.75 -5.46 13.59
CA TYR A 184 12.90 -4.59 14.39
C TYR A 184 13.36 -4.47 15.86
N ARG A 185 13.82 -5.59 16.45
CA ARG A 185 14.23 -5.69 17.86
C ARG A 185 15.68 -6.11 17.95
N LEU A 186 16.49 -5.34 18.68
CA LEU A 186 17.93 -5.58 18.71
C LEU A 186 18.63 -5.03 19.95
N GLY A 187 19.80 -5.61 20.22
CA GLY A 187 20.71 -5.18 21.29
C GLY A 187 22.15 -5.06 20.81
N VAL A 188 22.89 -4.10 21.38
CA VAL A 188 24.35 -4.01 21.26
C VAL A 188 24.93 -4.04 22.67
N LEU A 189 25.72 -5.07 22.96
CA LEU A 189 26.36 -5.28 24.24
C LEU A 189 27.82 -4.84 24.14
N LEU A 190 28.18 -3.83 24.93
CA LEU A 190 29.54 -3.27 24.94
C LEU A 190 30.51 -4.22 25.66
N PRO A 191 31.82 -4.17 25.35
CA PRO A 191 32.82 -4.93 26.08
C PRO A 191 32.86 -4.49 27.55
N LYS A 192 33.32 -5.39 28.43
CA LYS A 192 33.48 -5.07 29.85
C LYS A 192 34.48 -3.92 30.02
N GLY A 193 34.17 -2.97 30.90
CA GLY A 193 34.99 -1.78 31.12
C GLY A 193 34.80 -0.67 30.08
N PHE A 194 33.72 -0.70 29.29
CA PHE A 194 33.35 0.39 28.38
C PHE A 194 32.02 1.05 28.76
N ALA A 195 31.95 2.37 28.59
CA ALA A 195 30.74 3.19 28.68
C ALA A 195 30.38 3.74 27.30
N PHE A 196 29.11 4.00 27.02
CA PHE A 196 28.74 4.72 25.81
C PHE A 196 29.16 6.19 25.89
N ILE A 197 29.51 6.78 24.75
CA ILE A 197 29.67 8.22 24.54
C ILE A 197 28.40 8.76 23.87
N SER A 198 27.94 8.10 22.80
CA SER A 198 26.78 8.55 22.03
C SER A 198 26.13 7.38 21.28
N SER A 199 24.85 7.57 20.95
CA SER A 199 24.11 6.79 19.96
C SER A 199 23.26 7.73 19.12
N ASN A 200 23.23 7.51 17.81
CA ASN A 200 22.43 8.32 16.89
C ASN A 200 20.94 7.92 16.84
N VAL A 201 20.55 6.86 17.57
CA VAL A 201 19.18 6.36 17.66
C VAL A 201 18.80 6.16 19.13
N ALA A 202 17.54 6.43 19.48
CA ALA A 202 17.04 6.23 20.83
C ALA A 202 17.19 4.77 21.28
N ALA A 203 17.75 4.56 22.47
CA ALA A 203 18.02 3.25 23.04
C ALA A 203 17.62 3.18 24.50
N GLN A 204 17.16 2.02 24.95
CA GLN A 204 17.15 1.67 26.37
C GLN A 204 18.55 1.19 26.74
N VAL A 205 19.11 1.72 27.82
CA VAL A 205 20.41 1.26 28.35
C VAL A 205 20.18 0.45 29.61
N THR A 206 20.67 -0.78 29.62
CA THR A 206 20.65 -1.68 30.79
C THR A 206 22.07 -2.15 31.12
N ALA A 207 22.26 -2.63 32.35
CA ALA A 207 23.51 -3.25 32.79
C ALA A 207 23.28 -4.75 33.00
N THR A 208 24.10 -5.59 32.37
CA THR A 208 24.07 -7.04 32.53
C THR A 208 24.65 -7.47 33.88
N ALA A 209 24.34 -8.69 34.32
CA ALA A 209 24.82 -9.26 35.58
C ALA A 209 26.35 -9.23 35.74
N ASP A 210 27.10 -9.31 34.63
CA ASP A 210 28.57 -9.25 34.61
C ASP A 210 29.14 -7.82 34.45
N GLY A 211 28.28 -6.79 34.53
CA GLY A 211 28.64 -5.38 34.58
C GLY A 211 28.89 -4.72 33.21
N ARG A 212 28.41 -5.30 32.12
CA ARG A 212 28.47 -4.69 30.77
C ARG A 212 27.24 -3.85 30.51
N LEU A 213 27.39 -2.79 29.71
CA LEU A 213 26.25 -2.01 29.23
C LEU A 213 25.68 -2.61 27.95
N LYS A 214 24.35 -2.73 27.91
CA LYS A 214 23.58 -3.11 26.73
C LYS A 214 22.73 -1.93 26.28
N LEU A 215 22.86 -1.57 25.01
CA LEU A 215 21.97 -0.64 24.32
C LEU A 215 20.94 -1.47 23.56
N ALA A 216 19.66 -1.29 23.84
CA ALA A 216 18.56 -2.02 23.22
C ALA A 216 17.67 -1.06 22.45
N PHE A 217 17.24 -1.46 21.25
CA PHE A 217 16.57 -0.58 20.29
C PHE A 217 15.30 -1.24 19.70
N ALA A 218 14.33 -0.40 19.35
CA ALA A 218 13.23 -0.75 18.46
C ALA A 218 13.30 0.07 17.17
N ASN A 219 12.98 -0.56 16.05
CA ASN A 219 12.91 0.08 14.74
C ASN A 219 11.45 0.12 14.21
N PRO A 220 10.60 1.02 14.73
CA PRO A 220 9.16 1.09 14.44
C PRO A 220 8.79 1.18 12.96
N SER A 221 9.65 1.75 12.13
CA SER A 221 9.38 1.95 10.71
C SER A 221 9.64 0.70 9.86
N GLY A 222 10.38 -0.29 10.39
CA GLY A 222 10.85 -1.45 9.62
C GLY A 222 11.81 -1.09 8.47
N GLN A 223 12.24 0.18 8.38
CA GLN A 223 13.20 0.67 7.38
C GLN A 223 14.63 0.48 7.89
N SER A 224 15.58 0.24 6.99
CA SER A 224 16.99 0.14 7.37
C SER A 224 17.49 1.47 7.96
N ASN A 225 17.83 1.48 9.25
CA ASN A 225 18.44 2.64 9.91
C ASN A 225 19.90 2.33 10.26
N PRO A 226 20.89 3.08 9.74
CA PRO A 226 22.27 2.93 10.16
C PRO A 226 22.43 3.45 11.60
N VAL A 227 22.71 2.54 12.53
CA VAL A 227 23.03 2.89 13.91
C VAL A 227 24.53 3.01 14.08
N THR A 228 24.92 4.13 14.68
CA THR A 228 26.28 4.45 15.08
C THR A 228 26.31 4.59 16.59
N ILE A 229 27.21 3.85 17.23
CA ILE A 229 27.48 3.88 18.67
C ILE A 229 28.94 4.22 18.86
N HIS A 230 29.20 5.19 19.73
CA HIS A 230 30.54 5.47 20.23
C HIS A 230 30.62 5.00 21.67
N ALA A 231 31.72 4.35 22.06
CA ALA A 231 31.95 3.93 23.43
C ALA A 231 33.41 4.14 23.81
N ARG A 232 33.68 4.35 25.10
CA ARG A 232 35.03 4.57 25.63
C ARG A 232 35.32 3.72 26.84
N LYS A 233 36.60 3.48 27.09
CA LYS A 233 37.07 2.86 28.34
C LYS A 233 36.57 3.64 29.55
N THR A 234 36.14 2.93 30.57
CA THR A 234 35.66 3.49 31.84
C THR A 234 36.08 2.63 33.01
N SER A 235 36.30 3.27 34.16
CA SER A 235 36.43 2.60 35.46
C SER A 235 35.10 2.54 36.23
N ALA A 236 34.02 3.12 35.68
CA ALA A 236 32.71 3.07 36.30
C ALA A 236 32.19 1.64 36.39
N ALA A 237 31.69 1.25 37.56
CA ALA A 237 31.00 -0.01 37.76
C ALA A 237 29.50 0.17 37.52
N PHE A 238 28.93 -0.61 36.59
CA PHE A 238 27.50 -0.59 36.31
C PHE A 238 26.81 -1.72 37.07
N THR A 239 25.93 -1.35 38.00
CA THR A 239 25.15 -2.31 38.77
C THR A 239 23.91 -2.72 37.96
N PRO A 240 23.62 -4.02 37.82
CA PRO A 240 22.38 -4.49 37.19
C PRO A 240 21.16 -3.86 37.87
N ARG A 241 20.23 -3.37 37.06
CA ARG A 241 18.92 -2.91 37.54
C ARG A 241 17.87 -3.95 37.15
N ASN A 242 16.83 -4.08 37.96
CA ASN A 242 15.70 -5.00 37.71
C ASN A 242 14.73 -4.49 36.63
N ASP A 243 15.13 -3.50 35.83
CA ASP A 243 14.30 -3.00 34.74
C ASP A 243 14.37 -4.01 33.58
N PRO A 244 13.22 -4.48 33.06
CA PRO A 244 13.23 -5.43 31.96
C PRO A 244 13.78 -4.78 30.69
N ASP A 245 14.54 -5.56 29.91
CA ASP A 245 14.88 -5.21 28.53
C ASP A 245 13.62 -5.34 27.68
N MET A 246 12.98 -4.20 27.42
CA MET A 246 11.69 -4.15 26.73
C MET A 246 11.79 -4.57 25.26
N PHE A 247 13.00 -4.57 24.68
CA PHE A 247 13.22 -4.90 23.28
C PHE A 247 13.66 -6.36 23.09
N PHE A 248 14.24 -6.99 24.11
CA PHE A 248 14.39 -8.45 24.15
C PHE A 248 13.05 -9.17 24.27
N ASP A 249 12.14 -8.60 25.07
CA ASP A 249 10.76 -9.06 25.20
C ASP A 249 10.09 -9.22 23.82
N ASP A 250 9.44 -10.36 23.57
CA ASP A 250 8.73 -10.72 22.33
C ASP A 250 7.19 -10.70 22.47
N ILE A 251 6.65 -10.30 23.63
CA ILE A 251 5.23 -10.11 23.90
C ILE A 251 4.59 -9.19 22.84
N LYS A 252 3.58 -9.74 22.16
CA LYS A 252 2.66 -9.01 21.29
C LYS A 252 1.23 -9.38 21.62
N THR A 253 0.35 -8.38 21.69
CA THR A 253 -1.08 -8.57 21.98
C THR A 253 -1.94 -8.04 20.84
N LEU A 254 -2.82 -8.90 20.31
CA LEU A 254 -3.86 -8.56 19.35
C LEU A 254 -5.21 -8.46 20.07
N TYR A 255 -5.87 -7.31 19.91
CA TYR A 255 -7.26 -7.08 20.28
C TYR A 255 -8.10 -7.10 19.02
N ASP A 256 -8.75 -8.22 18.75
CA ASP A 256 -9.68 -8.41 17.64
C ASP A 256 -11.10 -8.04 18.09
N LEU A 257 -11.56 -6.86 17.66
CA LEU A 257 -12.85 -6.30 18.05
C LEU A 257 -13.97 -6.95 17.24
N ASP A 258 -14.95 -7.57 17.93
CA ASP A 258 -16.21 -8.02 17.31
C ASP A 258 -17.13 -6.82 17.05
N ALA A 259 -18.40 -7.01 16.64
CA ALA A 259 -19.32 -5.90 16.42
C ALA A 259 -19.44 -5.00 17.68
N PRO A 260 -19.40 -3.65 17.57
CA PRO A 260 -19.28 -2.76 18.72
C PRO A 260 -20.48 -2.78 19.66
N GLN A 261 -21.64 -3.25 19.20
CA GLN A 261 -22.83 -3.44 20.03
C GLN A 261 -22.65 -4.56 21.07
N SER A 262 -21.75 -5.52 20.79
CA SER A 262 -21.48 -6.64 21.70
C SER A 262 -20.56 -6.25 22.86
N GLY A 263 -19.72 -5.22 22.68
CA GLY A 263 -18.60 -4.91 23.56
C GLY A 263 -17.57 -6.05 23.67
N ARG A 264 -17.67 -7.09 22.83
CA ARG A 264 -16.83 -8.29 22.88
C ARG A 264 -15.52 -8.04 22.13
N ILE A 265 -14.44 -8.48 22.75
CA ILE A 265 -13.08 -8.39 22.23
C ILE A 265 -12.46 -9.77 22.34
N LYS A 266 -11.96 -10.31 21.23
CA LYS A 266 -11.07 -11.46 21.24
C LYS A 266 -9.66 -10.97 21.46
N VAL A 267 -8.95 -11.61 22.37
CA VAL A 267 -7.58 -11.26 22.72
C VAL A 267 -6.69 -12.45 22.39
N GLU A 268 -5.61 -12.18 21.69
CA GLU A 268 -4.49 -13.11 21.50
C GLU A 268 -3.22 -12.45 22.00
N GLN A 269 -2.46 -13.13 22.86
CA GLN A 269 -1.14 -12.71 23.28
C GLN A 269 -0.14 -13.83 23.00
N VAL A 270 0.95 -13.51 22.31
CA VAL A 270 2.05 -14.42 22.02
C VAL A 270 3.32 -13.89 22.66
N TYR A 271 4.10 -14.77 23.31
CA TYR A 271 5.37 -14.44 23.96
C TYR A 271 6.22 -15.68 24.26
N SER A 272 7.49 -15.46 24.55
CA SER A 272 8.42 -16.46 25.06
C SER A 272 8.69 -16.23 26.55
N ASP A 273 8.45 -17.26 27.36
CA ASP A 273 8.83 -17.28 28.77
C ASP A 273 10.24 -17.86 28.93
N TYR A 274 11.13 -17.10 29.58
CA TYR A 274 12.52 -17.48 29.84
C TYR A 274 12.76 -17.83 31.32
N ARG A 275 11.73 -17.78 32.17
CA ARG A 275 11.87 -18.05 33.61
C ARG A 275 12.12 -19.53 33.84
N LYS A 276 13.19 -19.83 34.57
CA LYS A 276 13.58 -21.22 34.90
C LYS A 276 12.50 -21.88 35.74
N GLY A 277 12.22 -23.15 35.44
CA GLY A 277 11.21 -23.94 36.14
C GLY A 277 10.44 -24.87 35.22
N ASP A 278 9.50 -25.60 35.82
CA ASP A 278 8.60 -26.55 35.18
C ASP A 278 7.22 -25.95 34.84
N ALA A 279 6.97 -24.68 35.21
CA ALA A 279 5.72 -23.99 34.95
C ALA A 279 5.95 -22.53 34.51
N ALA A 280 5.12 -22.06 33.58
CA ALA A 280 5.10 -20.68 33.11
C ALA A 280 3.93 -19.90 33.73
N LYS A 281 4.20 -18.73 34.29
CA LYS A 281 3.18 -17.86 34.88
C LYS A 281 2.55 -16.97 33.80
N LEU A 282 1.23 -16.97 33.71
CA LEU A 282 0.48 -16.21 32.69
C LEU A 282 0.21 -14.77 33.19
N ASP A 283 1.20 -13.89 33.10
CA ASP A 283 1.12 -12.54 33.69
C ASP A 283 0.01 -11.66 33.09
N SER A 284 -0.40 -11.90 31.84
CA SER A 284 -1.53 -11.18 31.23
C SER A 284 -2.84 -11.35 31.98
N LEU A 285 -3.06 -12.51 32.62
CA LEU A 285 -4.30 -12.79 33.34
C LEU A 285 -4.45 -11.99 34.63
N ALA A 286 -3.41 -11.27 35.07
CA ALA A 286 -3.52 -10.29 36.15
C ALA A 286 -4.27 -9.00 35.74
N TYR A 287 -4.38 -8.71 34.44
CA TYR A 287 -5.04 -7.49 33.94
C TYR A 287 -5.96 -7.71 32.73
N LEU A 288 -5.99 -8.92 32.17
CA LEU A 288 -6.93 -9.36 31.13
C LEU A 288 -7.82 -10.46 31.73
N PRO A 289 -9.04 -10.12 32.19
CA PRO A 289 -9.99 -11.11 32.70
C PRO A 289 -10.64 -11.89 31.54
N LEU A 290 -9.85 -12.79 30.93
CA LEU A 290 -10.26 -13.56 29.77
C LEU A 290 -11.25 -14.68 30.12
N GLN A 291 -12.33 -14.74 29.37
CA GLN A 291 -13.26 -15.85 29.24
C GLN A 291 -12.80 -16.76 28.10
N ASP A 292 -13.29 -18.00 28.06
CA ASP A 292 -12.94 -18.99 27.03
C ASP A 292 -11.41 -19.17 26.88
N LEU A 293 -10.69 -19.11 28.01
CA LEU A 293 -9.23 -19.11 28.05
C LEU A 293 -8.67 -20.38 27.41
N LYS A 294 -7.78 -20.20 26.43
CA LYS A 294 -6.97 -21.27 25.86
C LYS A 294 -5.51 -20.86 25.89
N VAL A 295 -4.65 -21.79 26.25
CA VAL A 295 -3.21 -21.61 26.23
C VAL A 295 -2.62 -22.70 25.34
N ILE A 296 -1.76 -22.32 24.41
CA ILE A 296 -1.14 -23.22 23.45
C ILE A 296 0.38 -23.06 23.55
N ASP A 297 1.09 -24.17 23.66
CA ASP A 297 2.53 -24.25 23.37
C ASP A 297 2.70 -24.16 21.85
N LEU A 298 3.25 -23.05 21.36
CA LEU A 298 3.43 -22.81 19.94
C LEU A 298 4.52 -23.68 19.32
N ASP A 299 5.47 -24.21 20.10
CA ASP A 299 6.49 -25.11 19.55
C ASP A 299 5.86 -26.46 19.13
N THR A 300 4.74 -26.86 19.76
CA THR A 300 4.07 -28.14 19.49
C THR A 300 2.63 -28.03 19.01
N ALA A 301 2.07 -26.82 18.99
CA ALA A 301 0.64 -26.53 18.85
C ALA A 301 -0.28 -27.24 19.87
N LYS A 302 0.28 -27.80 20.95
CA LYS A 302 -0.51 -28.48 21.98
C LYS A 302 -1.18 -27.50 22.92
N ALA A 303 -2.42 -27.82 23.30
CA ALA A 303 -3.12 -27.09 24.35
C ALA A 303 -2.50 -27.42 25.72
N LEU A 304 -2.27 -26.39 26.52
CA LEU A 304 -1.84 -26.49 27.91
C LEU A 304 -3.02 -26.18 28.84
N VAL A 305 -3.10 -26.88 29.96
CA VAL A 305 -4.17 -26.70 30.95
C VAL A 305 -3.78 -25.62 31.95
N PRO A 306 -4.50 -24.48 32.02
CA PRO A 306 -4.22 -23.45 33.00
C PRO A 306 -4.60 -23.90 34.41
N VAL A 307 -3.69 -23.70 35.35
CA VAL A 307 -3.87 -23.97 36.79
C VAL A 307 -3.97 -22.63 37.50
N LYS A 308 -5.06 -22.43 38.25
CA LYS A 308 -5.29 -21.21 39.02
C LYS A 308 -4.84 -21.42 40.47
N ASN A 309 -3.84 -20.65 40.89
CA ASN A 309 -3.37 -20.55 42.27
C ASN A 309 -3.96 -19.30 42.92
N ALA A 310 -3.77 -19.14 44.24
CA ALA A 310 -4.37 -18.06 45.04
C ALA A 310 -4.14 -16.64 44.48
N SER A 311 -2.99 -16.40 43.82
CA SER A 311 -2.61 -15.07 43.30
C SER A 311 -2.15 -15.05 41.83
N SER A 312 -2.16 -16.20 41.13
CA SER A 312 -1.67 -16.28 39.75
C SER A 312 -2.26 -17.46 39.00
N THR A 313 -2.28 -17.37 37.68
CA THR A 313 -2.55 -18.51 36.81
C THR A 313 -1.25 -18.94 36.12
N SER A 314 -1.00 -20.24 36.05
CA SER A 314 0.17 -20.82 35.39
C SER A 314 -0.21 -22.00 34.49
N VAL A 315 0.72 -22.44 33.66
CA VAL A 315 0.65 -23.72 32.93
C VAL A 315 1.89 -24.54 33.21
N ASN A 316 1.73 -25.86 33.33
CA ASN A 316 2.87 -26.76 33.39
C ASN A 316 3.48 -26.89 31.99
N LEU A 317 4.80 -26.94 31.93
CA LEU A 317 5.57 -27.07 30.70
C LEU A 317 5.94 -28.54 30.49
N ASP A 318 5.73 -29.05 29.27
CA ASP A 318 6.19 -30.39 28.88
C ASP A 318 7.73 -30.52 28.98
N VAL A 319 8.43 -29.41 28.75
CA VAL A 319 9.89 -29.31 28.84
C VAL A 319 10.25 -28.19 29.82
N PRO A 320 10.82 -28.50 30.99
CA PRO A 320 11.28 -27.49 31.93
C PRO A 320 12.37 -26.60 31.36
N ILE A 321 12.33 -25.32 31.71
CA ILE A 321 13.36 -24.34 31.35
C ILE A 321 14.48 -24.44 32.39
N ALA A 322 15.64 -24.98 31.99
CA ALA A 322 16.78 -25.21 32.88
C ALA A 322 17.92 -24.21 32.68
N ASN A 323 18.08 -23.66 31.47
CA ASN A 323 19.18 -22.75 31.15
C ASN A 323 18.76 -21.61 30.20
N ASP A 324 19.66 -20.66 29.97
CA ASP A 324 19.35 -19.39 29.30
C ASP A 324 19.23 -19.51 27.75
N LYS A 325 19.44 -20.72 27.21
CA LYS A 325 19.14 -21.06 25.81
C LYS A 325 17.71 -21.56 25.62
N GLN A 326 16.97 -21.78 26.72
CA GLN A 326 15.62 -22.30 26.69
C GLN A 326 14.56 -21.21 26.87
N SER A 327 13.41 -21.39 26.22
CA SER A 327 12.17 -20.67 26.48
C SER A 327 10.95 -21.47 26.05
N ALA A 328 9.84 -21.26 26.74
CA ALA A 328 8.53 -21.75 26.32
C ALA A 328 7.83 -20.68 25.48
N HIS A 329 7.42 -21.02 24.24
CA HIS A 329 6.70 -20.08 23.39
C HIS A 329 5.20 -20.30 23.49
N LEU A 330 4.48 -19.32 24.05
CA LEU A 330 3.11 -19.48 24.48
C LEU A 330 2.19 -18.53 23.74
N LYS A 331 1.02 -19.06 23.35
CA LYS A 331 -0.11 -18.29 22.85
C LYS A 331 -1.26 -18.38 23.85
N ILE A 332 -1.67 -17.24 24.38
CA ILE A 332 -2.86 -17.10 25.24
C ILE A 332 -3.96 -16.49 24.39
N THR A 333 -5.10 -17.18 24.29
CA THR A 333 -6.31 -16.63 23.66
C THR A 333 -7.48 -16.65 24.62
N GLY A 334 -8.39 -15.71 24.43
CA GLY A 334 -9.66 -15.69 25.14
C GLY A 334 -10.48 -14.50 24.70
N THR A 335 -11.61 -14.28 25.36
CA THR A 335 -12.47 -13.15 25.08
C THR A 335 -12.75 -12.34 26.33
N LEU A 336 -12.99 -11.05 26.16
CA LEU A 336 -13.48 -10.21 27.25
C LEU A 336 -14.59 -9.30 26.73
N LYS A 337 -15.45 -8.86 27.64
CA LYS A 337 -16.45 -7.83 27.37
C LYS A 337 -15.96 -6.54 28.02
N ASP A 338 -15.76 -5.50 27.21
CA ASP A 338 -15.23 -4.22 27.68
C ASP A 338 -16.26 -3.11 27.49
N PRO A 339 -16.80 -2.50 28.56
CA PRO A 339 -17.74 -1.39 28.44
C PRO A 339 -17.13 -0.11 27.84
N ALA A 340 -15.79 -0.02 27.79
CA ALA A 340 -15.08 1.07 27.14
C ALA A 340 -14.94 0.87 25.61
N TYR A 341 -15.35 -0.30 25.09
CA TYR A 341 -15.56 -0.54 23.67
C TYR A 341 -17.05 -0.42 23.31
N LYS A 342 -17.43 0.70 22.66
CA LYS A 342 -18.84 1.05 22.43
C LYS A 342 -19.03 2.02 21.27
N ILE A 343 -20.30 2.32 20.96
CA ILE A 343 -20.67 3.42 20.07
C ILE A 343 -20.92 4.69 20.88
N VAL A 344 -20.34 5.81 20.45
CA VAL A 344 -20.60 7.16 20.99
C VAL A 344 -20.88 8.09 19.83
N ASN A 345 -22.10 8.65 19.76
CA ASN A 345 -22.52 9.58 18.71
C ASN A 345 -22.31 9.04 17.27
N GLY A 346 -22.54 7.74 17.06
CA GLY A 346 -22.34 7.08 15.75
C GLY A 346 -20.90 6.62 15.46
N ASP A 347 -19.92 7.06 16.27
CA ASP A 347 -18.53 6.61 16.17
C ASP A 347 -18.30 5.37 17.03
N LEU A 348 -17.55 4.40 16.52
CA LEU A 348 -16.93 3.35 17.32
C LEU A 348 -15.83 3.99 18.16
N VAL A 349 -15.86 3.71 19.46
CA VAL A 349 -14.84 4.13 20.40
C VAL A 349 -14.29 2.91 21.11
N PHE A 350 -12.98 2.73 21.03
CA PHE A 350 -12.20 1.79 21.84
C PHE A 350 -11.33 2.61 22.78
N GLU A 351 -11.54 2.49 24.08
CA GLU A 351 -10.71 3.14 25.09
C GLU A 351 -10.19 2.11 26.09
N ARG A 352 -8.87 1.95 26.20
CA ARG A 352 -8.27 0.99 27.13
C ARG A 352 -6.86 1.39 27.53
N THR A 353 -6.50 1.07 28.77
CA THR A 353 -5.09 1.04 29.18
C THR A 353 -4.46 -0.25 28.66
N LEU A 354 -3.57 -0.12 27.68
CA LEU A 354 -2.82 -1.25 27.14
C LEU A 354 -1.54 -1.44 27.94
N ARG A 355 -1.00 -2.66 27.92
CA ARG A 355 0.25 -3.03 28.60
C ARG A 355 1.28 -3.54 27.62
N GLY A 356 2.55 -3.36 27.96
CA GLY A 356 3.68 -3.85 27.18
C GLY A 356 3.96 -3.03 25.92
N LEU A 357 4.97 -3.48 25.16
CA LEU A 357 5.54 -2.71 24.06
C LEU A 357 4.69 -2.75 22.79
N ARG A 358 4.13 -3.92 22.42
CA ARG A 358 3.47 -4.15 21.12
C ARG A 358 2.01 -4.55 21.30
N ASN A 359 1.13 -3.69 20.84
CA ASN A 359 -0.31 -3.95 20.82
C ASN A 359 -0.88 -3.66 19.43
N THR A 360 -1.79 -4.49 18.96
CA THR A 360 -2.53 -4.24 17.72
C THR A 360 -4.03 -4.30 18.01
N VAL A 361 -4.76 -3.28 17.59
CA VAL A 361 -6.22 -3.25 17.69
C VAL A 361 -6.78 -3.39 16.29
N LEU A 362 -7.42 -4.53 16.01
CA LEU A 362 -8.06 -4.84 14.74
C LEU A 362 -9.54 -4.50 14.85
N LEU A 363 -9.98 -3.50 14.08
CA LEU A 363 -11.36 -3.01 14.12
C LEU A 363 -12.28 -3.92 13.30
N PRO A 364 -13.59 -3.90 13.52
CA PRO A 364 -14.53 -4.66 12.70
C PRO A 364 -14.54 -4.13 11.26
N ALA A 365 -14.92 -4.97 10.31
CA ALA A 365 -15.12 -4.54 8.93
C ALA A 365 -16.18 -3.41 8.83
N GLY A 366 -16.04 -2.53 7.84
CA GLY A 366 -16.97 -1.41 7.62
C GLY A 366 -16.79 -0.22 8.57
N TRP A 367 -15.74 -0.22 9.38
CA TRP A 367 -15.31 0.95 10.16
C TRP A 367 -14.05 1.54 9.57
N GLU A 368 -13.82 2.84 9.74
CA GLU A 368 -12.59 3.52 9.33
C GLU A 368 -12.02 4.33 10.49
N VAL A 369 -10.73 4.17 10.77
CA VAL A 369 -10.05 4.88 11.87
C VAL A 369 -10.08 6.39 11.60
N SER A 370 -10.72 7.14 12.49
CA SER A 370 -10.84 8.60 12.38
C SER A 370 -9.95 9.34 13.37
N ARG A 371 -9.54 8.69 14.48
CA ARG A 371 -8.61 9.25 15.47
C ARG A 371 -7.91 8.15 16.25
N VAL A 372 -6.63 8.36 16.56
CA VAL A 372 -5.86 7.55 17.52
C VAL A 372 -5.20 8.52 18.50
N SER A 373 -5.28 8.25 19.81
CA SER A 373 -4.69 9.12 20.84
C SER A 373 -3.18 8.90 21.06
N GLN A 374 -2.62 7.84 20.50
CA GLN A 374 -1.23 7.42 20.65
C GLN A 374 -0.58 7.25 19.27
N SER A 375 0.74 7.37 19.22
CA SER A 375 1.52 7.08 18.01
C SER A 375 1.33 5.62 17.61
N GLY A 376 0.92 5.40 16.36
CA GLY A 376 0.67 4.05 15.85
C GLY A 376 0.61 4.04 14.33
N THR A 377 0.85 2.85 13.76
CA THR A 377 0.71 2.59 12.34
C THR A 377 -0.72 2.16 12.06
N ILE A 378 -1.40 2.88 11.16
CA ILE A 378 -2.72 2.50 10.66
C ILE A 378 -2.52 1.68 9.39
N GLY A 379 -3.14 0.50 9.33
CA GLY A 379 -3.08 -0.38 8.18
C GLY A 379 -4.38 -1.13 7.98
N THR A 380 -4.37 -2.07 7.04
CA THR A 380 -5.50 -2.96 6.79
C THR A 380 -5.04 -4.40 6.88
N TYR A 381 -5.85 -5.28 7.43
CA TYR A 381 -5.56 -6.71 7.49
C TYR A 381 -6.84 -7.45 7.15
N GLN A 382 -6.80 -8.24 6.08
CA GLN A 382 -7.97 -8.98 5.58
C GLN A 382 -9.21 -8.08 5.38
N GLY A 383 -9.01 -6.86 4.85
CA GLY A 383 -10.09 -5.89 4.59
C GLY A 383 -10.60 -5.14 5.82
N ARG A 384 -10.03 -5.37 7.01
CA ARG A 384 -10.37 -4.67 8.25
C ARG A 384 -9.27 -3.68 8.62
N PRO A 385 -9.57 -2.47 9.11
CA PRO A 385 -8.50 -1.58 9.57
C PRO A 385 -7.93 -2.05 10.89
N PHE A 386 -6.65 -1.79 11.10
CA PHE A 386 -6.01 -1.98 12.39
C PHE A 386 -5.18 -0.75 12.76
N VAL A 387 -4.96 -0.60 14.06
CA VAL A 387 -4.00 0.34 14.63
C VAL A 387 -2.96 -0.48 15.37
N ALA A 388 -1.72 -0.43 14.92
CA ALA A 388 -0.60 -1.08 15.58
C ALA A 388 0.22 -0.06 16.37
N LEU A 389 0.40 -0.33 17.65
CA LEU A 389 0.87 0.59 18.67
C LEU A 389 2.18 0.05 19.24
N ILE A 390 3.19 0.94 19.27
CA ILE A 390 4.51 0.63 19.82
C ILE A 390 4.79 1.65 20.91
N ASN A 391 4.85 1.19 22.14
CA ASN A 391 5.04 2.04 23.29
C ASN A 391 6.53 2.30 23.57
N LEU A 392 7.06 3.35 22.96
CA LEU A 392 8.46 3.75 23.12
C LEU A 392 8.74 4.61 24.37
N ASN A 393 7.70 4.96 25.13
CA ASN A 393 7.83 5.86 26.29
C ASN A 393 8.32 5.15 27.56
N ALA A 394 8.64 3.85 27.49
CA ALA A 394 9.03 3.02 28.63
C ALA A 394 8.01 2.96 29.78
N GLU A 395 6.76 3.37 29.53
CA GLU A 395 5.66 3.17 30.47
C GLU A 395 5.17 1.73 30.34
N ASN A 396 5.06 0.96 31.42
CA ASN A 396 4.50 -0.40 31.31
C ASN A 396 3.02 -0.40 30.89
N ASN A 397 2.31 0.71 31.10
CA ASN A 397 0.89 0.86 30.85
C ASN A 397 0.61 2.24 30.22
N TYR A 398 -0.21 2.30 29.18
CA TYR A 398 -0.53 3.57 28.51
C TYR A 398 -1.99 3.58 28.02
N LYS A 399 -2.66 4.73 28.14
CA LYS A 399 -4.07 4.89 27.75
C LYS A 399 -4.19 5.13 26.25
N VAL A 400 -4.99 4.30 25.60
CA VAL A 400 -5.30 4.38 24.16
C VAL A 400 -6.77 4.67 23.98
N THR A 401 -7.07 5.66 23.15
CA THR A 401 -8.41 5.93 22.61
C THR A 401 -8.32 5.88 21.08
N ILE A 402 -9.07 4.95 20.48
CA ILE A 402 -9.27 4.86 19.03
C ILE A 402 -10.72 5.24 18.75
N ARG A 403 -10.92 6.14 17.79
CA ARG A 403 -12.24 6.41 17.21
C ARG A 403 -12.27 5.95 15.78
N ALA A 404 -13.42 5.42 15.37
CA ALA A 404 -13.68 5.07 13.99
C ALA A 404 -15.11 5.42 13.59
N ARG A 405 -15.29 5.77 12.33
CA ARG A 405 -16.62 6.06 11.76
C ARG A 405 -17.12 4.85 11.00
N ARG A 406 -18.44 4.63 10.98
CA ARG A 406 -19.00 3.68 10.01
C ARG A 406 -18.66 4.20 8.63
N GLY A 407 -17.98 3.39 7.83
CA GLY A 407 -18.06 3.56 6.39
C GLY A 407 -19.55 3.51 6.04
N GLY A 408 -20.07 4.54 5.35
CA GLY A 408 -21.49 4.58 4.98
C GLY A 408 -21.90 3.26 4.33
N THR A 409 -23.12 2.80 4.59
CA THR A 409 -23.71 1.61 3.96
C THR A 409 -23.53 1.65 2.44
N GLN A 410 -22.51 0.94 1.94
CA GLN A 410 -22.50 0.40 0.60
C GLN A 410 -23.44 -0.81 0.60
N ALA A 411 -24.47 -0.78 -0.25
CA ALA A 411 -25.18 -1.98 -0.70
C ALA A 411 -24.16 -3.04 -1.18
N PRO A 412 -24.51 -4.35 -1.23
CA PRO A 412 -23.56 -5.41 -1.55
C PRO A 412 -22.70 -4.99 -2.74
N SER A 413 -21.41 -4.84 -2.47
CA SER A 413 -20.44 -4.58 -3.51
C SER A 413 -20.47 -5.77 -4.44
N THR A 414 -21.21 -5.67 -5.55
CA THR A 414 -20.88 -6.39 -6.78
C THR A 414 -19.61 -5.84 -7.42
N ARG A 415 -18.82 -5.04 -6.70
CA ARG A 415 -17.47 -4.66 -7.07
C ARG A 415 -16.49 -5.61 -6.40
N GLU A 416 -16.00 -6.53 -7.21
CA GLU A 416 -14.60 -6.90 -7.18
C GLU A 416 -13.72 -5.65 -6.98
N PRO A 417 -12.61 -5.75 -6.24
CA PRO A 417 -11.66 -4.65 -6.15
C PRO A 417 -11.22 -4.31 -7.58
N SER A 418 -11.56 -3.12 -8.08
CA SER A 418 -10.91 -2.63 -9.29
C SER A 418 -9.44 -2.42 -8.94
N LYS A 419 -8.61 -3.28 -9.51
CA LYS A 419 -7.15 -3.25 -9.45
C LYS A 419 -6.52 -2.01 -10.11
N SER A 420 -7.21 -0.86 -10.18
CA SER A 420 -6.70 0.30 -10.92
C SER A 420 -6.93 1.59 -10.15
N GLY A 421 -5.97 2.51 -10.23
CA GLY A 421 -6.06 3.88 -9.72
C GLY A 421 -7.04 4.76 -10.51
N SER A 422 -8.16 4.18 -10.94
CA SER A 422 -9.13 4.71 -11.89
C SER A 422 -10.09 5.71 -11.23
N SER A 423 -10.36 6.82 -11.91
CA SER A 423 -11.25 7.89 -11.45
C SER A 423 -12.74 7.51 -11.58
N ILE A 424 -13.62 8.19 -10.84
CA ILE A 424 -15.04 7.82 -10.71
C ILE A 424 -15.77 7.66 -12.05
N ALA A 425 -15.60 8.61 -12.98
CA ALA A 425 -16.28 8.57 -14.27
C ALA A 425 -15.74 7.45 -15.16
N LEU A 426 -14.41 7.25 -15.20
CA LEU A 426 -13.80 6.16 -15.94
C LEU A 426 -14.32 4.79 -15.45
N ASP A 427 -14.45 4.65 -14.14
CA ASP A 427 -15.04 3.50 -13.48
C ASP A 427 -16.52 3.26 -13.82
N LEU A 428 -17.30 4.32 -14.01
CA LEU A 428 -18.68 4.25 -14.46
C LEU A 428 -18.75 3.83 -15.93
N TRP A 429 -17.92 4.43 -16.77
CA TRP A 429 -17.85 4.14 -18.21
C TRP A 429 -17.40 2.71 -18.51
N LYS A 430 -16.41 2.19 -17.76
CA LYS A 430 -16.03 0.76 -17.80
C LYS A 430 -17.18 -0.20 -17.54
N ARG A 431 -18.22 0.25 -16.84
CA ARG A 431 -19.43 -0.52 -16.52
C ARG A 431 -20.64 -0.13 -17.38
N GLY A 432 -20.44 0.70 -18.41
CA GLY A 432 -21.52 1.21 -19.25
C GLY A 432 -22.53 2.08 -18.50
N LYS A 433 -22.12 2.74 -17.41
CA LYS A 433 -23.00 3.60 -16.60
C LYS A 433 -22.81 5.08 -16.92
N PRO A 434 -23.89 5.89 -16.96
CA PRO A 434 -23.79 7.33 -17.11
C PRO A 434 -23.00 7.98 -15.97
N ALA A 435 -22.11 8.91 -16.33
CA ALA A 435 -21.38 9.79 -15.44
C ALA A 435 -21.77 11.25 -15.71
N PHE A 436 -21.80 12.05 -14.65
CA PHE A 436 -22.26 13.44 -14.69
C PHE A 436 -21.13 14.38 -14.32
N GLY A 437 -20.88 15.37 -15.16
CA GLY A 437 -19.78 16.30 -14.97
C GLY A 437 -20.19 17.75 -15.10
N VAL A 438 -19.30 18.62 -14.64
CA VAL A 438 -19.48 20.07 -14.73
C VAL A 438 -18.30 20.69 -15.47
N TYR A 439 -18.55 21.79 -16.18
CA TYR A 439 -17.45 22.66 -16.60
C TYR A 439 -16.75 23.22 -15.37
N ALA A 440 -15.41 23.24 -15.39
CA ALA A 440 -14.64 23.95 -14.37
C ALA A 440 -15.08 25.44 -14.36
N PRO A 441 -15.56 25.99 -13.23
CA PRO A 441 -16.01 27.37 -13.19
C PRO A 441 -14.84 28.33 -13.41
N ASN A 442 -14.99 29.28 -14.33
CA ASN A 442 -14.10 30.44 -14.40
C ASN A 442 -14.40 31.37 -13.22
N GLU A 443 -13.44 31.55 -12.33
CA GLU A 443 -13.56 32.36 -11.11
C GLU A 443 -13.47 33.88 -11.37
N ASN A 444 -13.20 34.27 -12.61
CA ASN A 444 -13.30 35.64 -13.10
C ASN A 444 -14.34 35.73 -14.22
N PRO A 445 -15.65 35.52 -13.94
CA PRO A 445 -16.67 35.63 -14.96
C PRO A 445 -16.72 37.08 -15.46
N GLY A 446 -16.59 37.26 -16.77
CA GLY A 446 -16.87 38.55 -17.39
C GLY A 446 -18.35 38.98 -17.18
N PRO A 447 -18.71 40.21 -17.55
CA PRO A 447 -20.12 40.62 -17.56
C PRO A 447 -20.95 39.62 -18.38
N PRO A 448 -22.20 39.32 -17.99
CA PRO A 448 -23.04 38.40 -18.75
C PRO A 448 -23.15 38.87 -20.19
N SER A 449 -22.62 38.08 -21.13
CA SER A 449 -22.80 38.36 -22.55
C SER A 449 -24.28 38.18 -22.88
N GLN A 450 -25.01 39.29 -23.04
CA GLN A 450 -26.25 39.27 -23.81
C GLN A 450 -25.93 38.69 -25.19
N GLY A 451 -26.89 37.93 -25.73
CA GLY A 451 -26.75 37.05 -26.88
C GLY A 451 -25.78 37.53 -27.95
N ARG A 452 -24.95 36.59 -28.43
CA ARG A 452 -23.93 36.81 -29.47
C ARG A 452 -24.61 37.01 -30.84
N GLN A 453 -25.35 38.12 -31.01
CA GLN A 453 -25.59 38.74 -32.31
C GLN A 453 -24.57 39.87 -32.48
N GLY A 454 -23.71 39.69 -33.48
CA GLY A 454 -22.81 40.65 -34.11
C GLY A 454 -22.33 41.88 -33.32
N ARG A 455 -21.02 41.92 -32.99
CA ARG A 455 -20.12 43.00 -33.46
C ARG A 455 -18.67 42.75 -33.03
N GLN A 456 -17.77 42.99 -33.98
CA GLN A 456 -16.37 43.30 -33.75
C GLN A 456 -16.29 44.49 -32.77
N GLY A 457 -15.64 44.27 -31.62
CA GLY A 457 -15.38 45.30 -30.63
C GLY A 457 -14.26 44.81 -29.70
N SER A 458 -13.15 45.52 -29.69
CA SER A 458 -11.89 45.25 -28.98
C SER A 458 -11.99 45.47 -27.46
N GLY A 459 -13.00 44.88 -26.82
CA GLY A 459 -13.04 44.78 -25.35
C GLY A 459 -12.20 43.58 -24.93
N GLU A 460 -11.08 43.80 -24.23
CA GLU A 460 -10.26 42.73 -23.66
C GLU A 460 -11.15 41.76 -22.88
N ARG A 461 -11.34 40.54 -23.41
CA ARG A 461 -12.00 39.47 -22.67
C ARG A 461 -11.16 39.22 -21.42
N ARG A 462 -11.74 39.41 -20.25
CA ARG A 462 -11.09 39.07 -18.98
C ARG A 462 -10.59 37.63 -19.05
N ARG A 463 -9.29 37.43 -18.79
CA ARG A 463 -8.66 36.11 -18.79
C ARG A 463 -9.38 35.21 -17.79
N ALA A 464 -9.70 33.99 -18.22
CA ALA A 464 -10.29 32.99 -17.34
C ALA A 464 -9.33 32.64 -16.20
N VAL A 465 -9.87 32.47 -15.00
CA VAL A 465 -9.09 32.15 -13.80
C VAL A 465 -9.58 30.82 -13.26
N TYR A 466 -8.63 29.91 -13.02
CA TYR A 466 -8.86 28.61 -12.44
C TYR A 466 -7.86 28.42 -11.30
N THR A 467 -8.34 28.37 -10.06
CA THR A 467 -7.48 28.21 -8.89
C THR A 467 -7.56 26.80 -8.32
N ARG A 468 -6.61 26.51 -7.44
CA ARG A 468 -6.62 25.29 -6.63
C ARG A 468 -7.88 25.25 -5.77
N GLU A 469 -8.24 26.35 -5.13
CA GLU A 469 -9.43 26.49 -4.28
C GLU A 469 -10.71 26.20 -5.07
N GLY A 470 -10.79 26.65 -6.32
CA GLY A 470 -11.85 26.29 -7.25
C GLY A 470 -11.93 24.78 -7.48
N GLY A 471 -10.79 24.12 -7.68
CA GLY A 471 -10.68 22.67 -7.75
C GLY A 471 -11.11 21.97 -6.46
N GLU A 472 -10.74 22.49 -5.29
CA GLU A 472 -11.12 21.92 -3.98
C GLU A 472 -12.64 21.97 -3.77
N LYS A 473 -13.30 23.08 -4.14
CA LYS A 473 -14.77 23.18 -4.09
C LYS A 473 -15.45 22.11 -4.95
N LEU A 474 -14.93 21.86 -6.15
CA LEU A 474 -15.42 20.80 -7.04
C LEU A 474 -15.16 19.40 -6.45
N ALA A 475 -14.01 19.21 -5.80
CA ALA A 475 -13.63 17.96 -5.16
C ALA A 475 -14.61 17.55 -4.07
N LEU A 476 -15.08 18.53 -3.28
CA LEU A 476 -16.05 18.34 -2.20
C LEU A 476 -17.45 17.94 -2.68
N ASN A 477 -17.80 18.21 -3.95
CA ASN A 477 -19.15 17.95 -4.44
C ASN A 477 -19.37 16.45 -4.73
N PRO A 478 -20.24 15.74 -3.99
CA PRO A 478 -20.48 14.31 -4.21
C PRO A 478 -21.33 14.02 -5.46
N LEU A 479 -21.96 15.05 -6.06
CA LEU A 479 -22.76 14.92 -7.28
C LEU A 479 -21.89 14.85 -8.54
N VAL A 480 -20.71 15.45 -8.51
CA VAL A 480 -19.82 15.53 -9.68
C VAL A 480 -19.00 14.25 -9.80
N ASP A 481 -19.03 13.61 -10.97
CA ASP A 481 -18.21 12.43 -11.32
C ASP A 481 -16.94 12.82 -12.10
N TYR A 482 -17.03 13.86 -12.93
CA TYR A 482 -15.91 14.43 -13.70
C TYR A 482 -15.99 15.95 -13.84
N VAL A 483 -14.83 16.56 -14.07
CA VAL A 483 -14.68 17.99 -14.31
C VAL A 483 -14.12 18.19 -15.71
N PHE A 484 -14.77 19.05 -16.49
CA PHE A 484 -14.37 19.39 -17.85
C PHE A 484 -13.73 20.78 -17.86
N LEU A 485 -12.40 20.83 -17.96
CA LEU A 485 -11.64 22.08 -18.02
C LEU A 485 -11.47 22.50 -19.48
N ASN A 486 -12.11 23.61 -19.85
CA ASN A 486 -12.12 24.08 -21.22
C ASN A 486 -11.02 25.15 -21.46
N LEU A 487 -9.99 24.78 -22.22
CA LEU A 487 -8.85 25.62 -22.59
C LEU A 487 -8.68 25.75 -24.12
N GLU A 488 -9.73 25.45 -24.88
CA GLU A 488 -9.72 25.51 -26.35
C GLU A 488 -9.36 26.90 -26.88
N GLY A 489 -9.92 27.96 -26.27
CA GLY A 489 -9.69 29.33 -26.73
C GLY A 489 -8.36 29.95 -26.27
N ALA A 490 -7.75 29.39 -25.22
CA ALA A 490 -6.47 29.81 -24.67
C ALA A 490 -5.92 28.70 -23.79
N TYR A 491 -4.86 28.01 -24.24
CA TYR A 491 -4.21 26.98 -23.44
C TYR A 491 -3.52 27.61 -22.22
N ASP A 492 -3.71 26.99 -21.07
CA ASP A 492 -3.16 27.45 -19.79
C ASP A 492 -2.74 26.24 -18.95
N ALA A 493 -1.44 25.95 -18.94
CA ALA A 493 -0.86 24.84 -18.19
C ALA A 493 -1.09 24.99 -16.67
N ASP A 494 -0.98 26.21 -16.15
CA ASP A 494 -1.15 26.49 -14.72
C ASP A 494 -2.58 26.20 -14.27
N ALA A 495 -3.57 26.50 -15.12
CA ALA A 495 -4.96 26.15 -14.87
C ALA A 495 -5.18 24.63 -14.73
N ILE A 496 -4.52 23.82 -15.57
CA ILE A 496 -4.61 22.34 -15.49
C ILE A 496 -4.05 21.88 -14.14
N ASN A 497 -2.85 22.33 -13.80
CA ASN A 497 -2.18 21.97 -12.55
C ASN A 497 -3.00 22.39 -11.32
N ALA A 498 -3.50 23.63 -11.31
CA ALA A 498 -4.29 24.18 -10.21
C ALA A 498 -5.56 23.36 -9.97
N ILE A 499 -6.35 23.09 -11.02
CA ILE A 499 -7.58 22.29 -10.90
C ILE A 499 -7.25 20.84 -10.52
N ALA A 500 -6.21 20.24 -11.11
CA ALA A 500 -5.79 18.87 -10.79
C ALA A 500 -5.39 18.73 -9.31
N GLN A 501 -4.65 19.69 -8.76
CA GLN A 501 -4.28 19.72 -7.34
C GLN A 501 -5.52 19.86 -6.44
N GLY A 502 -6.42 20.79 -6.78
CA GLY A 502 -7.63 21.00 -5.98
C GLY A 502 -8.55 19.77 -5.94
N LEU A 503 -8.73 19.11 -7.10
CA LEU A 503 -9.51 17.87 -7.20
C LEU A 503 -8.91 16.68 -6.43
N ARG A 504 -7.60 16.73 -6.15
CA ARG A 504 -6.86 15.72 -5.38
C ARG A 504 -6.69 16.09 -3.90
N SER A 505 -7.38 17.12 -3.43
CA SER A 505 -7.33 17.51 -2.03
C SER A 505 -7.77 16.38 -1.10
N PRO A 506 -7.20 16.27 0.12
CA PRO A 506 -7.54 15.20 1.06
C PRO A 506 -9.01 15.13 1.47
N SER A 507 -9.75 16.23 1.30
CA SER A 507 -11.17 16.36 1.63
C SER A 507 -12.11 15.97 0.48
N ALA A 508 -11.58 15.62 -0.70
CA ALA A 508 -12.38 15.28 -1.87
C ALA A 508 -13.39 14.17 -1.60
N ALA A 509 -14.64 14.34 -2.06
CA ALA A 509 -15.71 13.34 -1.99
C ALA A 509 -15.47 12.11 -2.91
N GLY A 510 -14.25 11.93 -3.40
CA GLY A 510 -13.78 10.87 -4.28
C GLY A 510 -12.99 11.39 -5.48
N ARG A 511 -12.22 10.51 -6.15
CA ARG A 511 -11.33 10.87 -7.28
C ARG A 511 -12.15 11.26 -8.51
N LYS A 512 -12.40 12.56 -8.69
CA LYS A 512 -13.03 13.12 -9.89
C LYS A 512 -12.14 12.89 -11.11
N THR A 513 -12.74 12.68 -12.27
CA THR A 513 -11.99 12.59 -13.54
C THR A 513 -11.78 14.01 -14.07
N LEU A 514 -10.54 14.44 -14.29
CA LEU A 514 -10.27 15.72 -14.97
C LEU A 514 -10.09 15.50 -16.47
N ILE A 515 -10.99 16.06 -17.28
CA ILE A 515 -10.88 16.06 -18.74
C ILE A 515 -10.57 17.49 -19.21
N VAL A 516 -9.47 17.64 -19.95
CA VAL A 516 -9.01 18.94 -20.46
C VAL A 516 -9.27 19.04 -21.95
N ARG A 517 -10.04 20.04 -22.38
CA ARG A 517 -10.17 20.38 -23.80
C ARG A 517 -9.09 21.37 -24.19
N ILE A 518 -8.22 20.96 -25.11
CA ILE A 518 -7.10 21.75 -25.61
C ILE A 518 -7.46 22.41 -26.96
N PRO A 519 -6.66 23.37 -27.47
CA PRO A 519 -6.86 23.91 -28.82
C PRO A 519 -6.80 22.82 -29.91
N SER A 520 -7.45 23.06 -31.04
CA SER A 520 -7.58 22.07 -32.12
C SER A 520 -6.31 21.90 -32.94
N ILE A 521 -6.23 20.80 -33.68
CA ILE A 521 -5.17 20.56 -34.66
C ILE A 521 -5.24 21.63 -35.77
N GLU A 522 -6.44 22.03 -36.20
CA GLU A 522 -6.63 23.09 -37.19
C GLU A 522 -6.06 24.44 -36.72
N SER A 523 -6.25 24.80 -35.45
CA SER A 523 -5.84 26.12 -34.96
C SER A 523 -4.33 26.23 -34.75
N ASP A 524 -3.71 25.19 -34.19
CA ASP A 524 -2.33 25.29 -33.66
C ASP A 524 -1.39 24.22 -34.24
N GLY A 525 -1.91 23.31 -35.06
CA GLY A 525 -1.16 22.24 -35.72
C GLY A 525 -1.00 20.98 -34.86
N ALA A 526 -0.69 19.87 -35.55
CA ALA A 526 -0.53 18.54 -34.96
C ALA A 526 0.58 18.47 -33.90
N ALA A 527 1.72 19.11 -34.15
CA ALA A 527 2.86 19.08 -33.23
C ALA A 527 2.54 19.78 -31.90
N ALA A 528 1.93 20.97 -31.95
CA ALA A 528 1.53 21.70 -30.75
C ALA A 528 0.42 20.97 -29.98
N THR A 529 -0.55 20.40 -30.71
CA THR A 529 -1.62 19.59 -30.12
C THR A 529 -1.07 18.38 -29.37
N LYS A 530 -0.15 17.63 -29.98
CA LYS A 530 0.53 16.50 -29.35
C LYS A 530 1.31 16.92 -28.10
N ALA A 531 2.07 18.02 -28.19
CA ALA A 531 2.84 18.55 -27.06
C ALA A 531 1.93 18.91 -25.87
N ARG A 532 0.83 19.63 -26.12
CA ARG A 532 -0.13 20.05 -25.09
C ARG A 532 -0.93 18.90 -24.50
N MET A 533 -1.27 17.89 -25.30
CA MET A 533 -1.91 16.68 -24.81
C MET A 533 -0.99 15.98 -23.81
N LYS A 534 0.30 15.82 -24.15
CA LYS A 534 1.29 15.24 -23.24
C LYS A 534 1.44 16.09 -21.98
N GLU A 535 1.63 17.40 -22.14
CA GLU A 535 1.76 18.35 -21.03
C GLU A 535 0.53 18.33 -20.12
N ALA A 536 -0.69 18.26 -20.67
CA ALA A 536 -1.91 18.16 -19.88
C ALA A 536 -1.94 16.90 -19.00
N PHE A 537 -1.50 15.74 -19.53
CA PHE A 537 -1.38 14.53 -18.73
C PHE A 537 -0.30 14.63 -17.65
N ASP A 538 0.86 15.22 -17.97
CA ASP A 538 1.96 15.44 -17.02
C ASP A 538 1.51 16.35 -15.88
N LEU A 539 0.67 17.36 -16.16
CA LEU A 539 0.07 18.28 -15.19
C LEU A 539 -1.14 17.71 -14.45
N GLY A 540 -1.50 16.45 -14.74
CA GLY A 540 -2.49 15.72 -13.96
C GLY A 540 -3.87 15.61 -14.57
N ALA A 541 -4.07 15.90 -15.86
CA ALA A 541 -5.31 15.48 -16.52
C ALA A 541 -5.45 13.95 -16.50
N ASP A 542 -6.68 13.48 -16.30
CA ASP A 542 -7.03 12.07 -16.50
C ASP A 542 -7.49 11.83 -17.95
N GLY A 543 -7.97 12.86 -18.63
CA GLY A 543 -8.37 12.84 -20.03
C GLY A 543 -8.04 14.10 -20.81
N VAL A 544 -7.87 13.96 -22.12
CA VAL A 544 -7.72 15.08 -23.05
C VAL A 544 -8.76 14.97 -24.17
N THR A 545 -9.39 16.10 -24.47
CA THR A 545 -10.31 16.26 -25.59
C THR A 545 -9.62 16.97 -26.75
N ILE A 546 -9.63 16.34 -27.92
CA ILE A 546 -9.25 16.93 -29.20
C ILE A 546 -10.53 17.43 -29.88
N PRO A 547 -10.78 18.76 -29.89
CA PRO A 547 -11.97 19.33 -30.52
C PRO A 547 -11.85 19.37 -32.05
N HIS A 548 -12.98 19.58 -32.74
CA HIS A 548 -13.02 19.84 -34.18
C HIS A 548 -12.30 18.82 -35.08
N VAL A 549 -12.34 17.52 -34.76
CA VAL A 549 -11.77 16.48 -35.62
C VAL A 549 -12.58 16.39 -36.92
N ARG A 550 -11.93 16.63 -38.08
CA ARG A 550 -12.57 16.81 -39.39
C ARG A 550 -12.85 15.53 -40.17
N GLY A 551 -12.41 14.37 -39.69
CA GLY A 551 -12.67 13.08 -40.34
C GLY A 551 -11.77 11.96 -39.85
N VAL A 552 -11.77 10.85 -40.59
CA VAL A 552 -11.05 9.61 -40.21
C VAL A 552 -9.54 9.80 -40.11
N ASP A 553 -8.92 10.54 -41.03
CA ASP A 553 -7.46 10.68 -41.06
C ASP A 553 -6.93 11.53 -39.89
N GLU A 554 -7.64 12.61 -39.57
CA GLU A 554 -7.31 13.43 -38.40
C GLU A 554 -7.64 12.69 -37.09
N ALA A 555 -8.68 11.85 -37.07
CA ALA A 555 -8.95 10.97 -35.93
C ALA A 555 -7.82 9.96 -35.69
N LYS A 556 -7.28 9.32 -36.75
CA LYS A 556 -6.10 8.46 -36.65
C LYS A 556 -4.88 9.21 -36.15
N GLN A 557 -4.67 10.43 -36.65
CA GLN A 557 -3.57 11.29 -36.20
C GLN A 557 -3.70 11.62 -34.71
N ALA A 558 -4.90 12.00 -34.27
CA ALA A 558 -5.19 12.28 -32.86
C ALA A 558 -4.95 11.06 -31.97
N ILE A 559 -5.41 9.86 -32.37
CA ILE A 559 -5.15 8.59 -31.65
C ILE A 559 -3.64 8.33 -31.57
N GLY A 560 -2.92 8.54 -32.68
CA GLY A 560 -1.46 8.41 -32.75
C GLY A 560 -0.73 9.28 -31.73
N PHE A 561 -1.25 10.47 -31.40
CA PHE A 561 -0.65 11.30 -30.34
C PHE A 561 -0.66 10.58 -28.99
N PHE A 562 -1.78 9.94 -28.61
CA PHE A 562 -1.89 9.21 -27.34
C PHE A 562 -0.99 7.97 -27.31
N GLN A 563 -0.91 7.24 -28.43
CA GLN A 563 -0.01 6.10 -28.61
C GLN A 563 1.46 6.51 -28.46
N ASP A 564 1.87 7.58 -29.13
CA ASP A 564 3.24 8.12 -29.07
C ASP A 564 3.65 8.56 -27.66
N ALA A 565 2.68 8.97 -26.85
CA ALA A 565 2.88 9.32 -25.45
C ALA A 565 2.87 8.10 -24.51
N ASN A 566 2.71 6.88 -25.02
CA ASN A 566 2.44 5.66 -24.25
C ASN A 566 1.30 5.85 -23.23
N ALA A 567 0.28 6.64 -23.59
CA ALA A 567 -0.86 6.86 -22.73
C ALA A 567 -1.68 5.57 -22.66
N ASN A 568 -1.86 5.01 -21.46
CA ASN A 568 -2.70 3.84 -21.24
C ASN A 568 -4.19 4.23 -21.37
N VAL A 569 -4.65 4.48 -22.58
CA VAL A 569 -6.01 4.96 -22.88
C VAL A 569 -7.01 3.83 -22.73
N TRP A 570 -8.09 4.09 -22.02
CA TRP A 570 -9.21 3.16 -21.93
C TRP A 570 -10.03 3.17 -23.23
N SER A 571 -10.30 1.98 -23.74
CA SER A 571 -11.17 1.74 -24.88
C SER A 571 -11.85 0.37 -24.70
N PRO A 572 -12.83 0.02 -25.55
CA PRO A 572 -13.37 -1.34 -25.60
C PRO A 572 -12.29 -2.41 -25.87
N SER A 573 -11.24 -2.07 -26.63
CA SER A 573 -10.09 -2.95 -26.91
C SER A 573 -9.02 -2.93 -25.80
N ASN A 574 -8.97 -1.89 -24.96
CA ASN A 574 -8.09 -1.79 -23.78
C ASN A 574 -8.89 -1.50 -22.49
N PRO A 575 -9.54 -2.53 -21.90
CA PRO A 575 -10.34 -2.35 -20.69
C PRO A 575 -9.51 -1.99 -19.44
N SER A 576 -8.20 -2.27 -19.45
CA SER A 576 -7.26 -1.89 -18.40
C SER A 576 -6.81 -0.43 -18.44
N GLY A 577 -7.20 0.33 -19.47
CA GLY A 577 -6.79 1.73 -19.61
C GLY A 577 -7.18 2.61 -18.42
N GLU A 578 -6.35 3.59 -18.14
CA GLU A 578 -6.48 4.54 -17.02
C GLU A 578 -6.59 6.01 -17.49
N LYS A 579 -6.37 6.28 -18.77
CA LYS A 579 -6.49 7.60 -19.39
C LYS A 579 -7.70 7.68 -20.32
N VAL A 580 -8.19 8.88 -20.55
CA VAL A 580 -9.33 9.16 -21.43
C VAL A 580 -8.86 9.93 -22.67
N ALA A 581 -9.09 9.36 -23.84
CA ALA A 581 -8.93 10.06 -25.11
C ALA A 581 -10.32 10.39 -25.68
N MET A 582 -10.61 11.67 -25.86
CA MET A 582 -11.89 12.14 -26.36
C MET A 582 -11.72 12.86 -27.70
N LEU A 583 -12.48 12.42 -28.71
CA LEU A 583 -12.53 13.03 -30.03
C LEU A 583 -13.91 13.68 -30.22
N MET A 584 -13.95 14.93 -30.70
CA MET A 584 -15.21 15.62 -31.00
C MET A 584 -15.40 15.82 -32.50
N LEU A 585 -16.52 15.32 -33.02
CA LEU A 585 -16.99 15.59 -34.38
C LEU A 585 -18.00 16.74 -34.33
N GLU A 586 -17.62 17.87 -34.92
CA GLU A 586 -18.35 19.14 -34.80
C GLU A 586 -18.63 19.80 -36.15
N ASP A 587 -18.41 19.05 -37.23
CA ASP A 587 -18.58 19.45 -38.61
C ASP A 587 -19.48 18.43 -39.34
N PRO A 588 -20.35 18.85 -40.27
CA PRO A 588 -21.26 17.94 -40.98
C PRO A 588 -20.56 16.80 -41.72
N ASP A 589 -19.43 17.07 -42.37
CA ASP A 589 -18.68 16.07 -43.16
C ASP A 589 -17.98 15.08 -42.22
N ALA A 590 -17.48 15.57 -41.08
CA ALA A 590 -16.92 14.72 -40.04
C ALA A 590 -18.00 13.82 -39.41
N VAL A 591 -19.19 14.36 -39.13
CA VAL A 591 -20.35 13.62 -38.59
C VAL A 591 -20.86 12.57 -39.58
N ALA A 592 -20.81 12.83 -40.89
CA ALA A 592 -21.11 11.82 -41.90
C ALA A 592 -20.17 10.61 -41.84
N GLN A 593 -18.94 10.80 -41.34
CA GLN A 593 -17.93 9.76 -41.16
C GLN A 593 -17.95 9.11 -39.76
N ALA A 594 -18.94 9.41 -38.91
CA ALA A 594 -19.00 8.93 -37.52
C ALA A 594 -18.83 7.41 -37.38
N LYS A 595 -19.39 6.63 -38.31
CA LYS A 595 -19.22 5.17 -38.32
C LYS A 595 -17.75 4.77 -38.46
N ALA A 596 -17.06 5.34 -39.44
CA ALA A 596 -15.67 5.01 -39.73
C ALA A 596 -14.73 5.49 -38.62
N VAL A 597 -15.03 6.62 -37.98
CA VAL A 597 -14.29 7.10 -36.79
C VAL A 597 -14.54 6.19 -35.59
N ALA A 598 -15.78 5.76 -35.35
CA ALA A 598 -16.12 4.85 -34.25
C ALA A 598 -15.52 3.44 -34.43
N ASP A 599 -15.22 3.03 -35.66
CA ASP A 599 -14.54 1.76 -35.98
C ASP A 599 -13.02 1.83 -35.71
N LEU A 600 -12.47 3.01 -35.39
CA LEU A 600 -11.08 3.13 -34.91
C LEU A 600 -10.98 2.61 -33.47
N GLU A 601 -9.89 1.93 -33.15
CA GLU A 601 -9.62 1.41 -31.81
C GLU A 601 -8.85 2.43 -30.95
N GLU A 602 -8.66 2.12 -29.67
CA GLU A 602 -7.74 2.83 -28.75
C GLU A 602 -8.11 4.26 -28.35
N PHE A 603 -9.38 4.65 -28.43
CA PHE A 603 -9.88 5.87 -27.79
C PHE A 603 -11.16 5.62 -26.97
N SER A 604 -11.50 6.60 -26.12
CA SER A 604 -12.48 6.42 -25.04
C SER A 604 -13.85 7.00 -25.35
N ILE A 605 -13.87 8.24 -25.84
CA ILE A 605 -15.09 9.04 -26.01
C ILE A 605 -15.16 9.55 -27.45
N LEU A 606 -16.25 9.23 -28.14
CA LEU A 606 -16.63 9.87 -29.39
C LEU A 606 -17.82 10.77 -29.10
N ALA A 607 -17.64 12.09 -29.20
CA ALA A 607 -18.65 13.08 -28.85
C ALA A 607 -19.00 13.97 -30.04
N CYS A 608 -20.15 14.64 -29.93
CA CYS A 608 -20.57 15.66 -30.88
C CYS A 608 -20.91 16.95 -30.15
N GLY A 609 -20.16 18.02 -30.41
CA GLY A 609 -20.43 19.33 -29.83
C GLY A 609 -21.61 19.99 -30.53
N ILE A 610 -22.82 19.84 -29.96
CA ILE A 610 -24.06 20.34 -30.56
C ILE A 610 -24.03 21.83 -30.90
N GLY A 611 -23.37 22.65 -30.08
CA GLY A 611 -23.23 24.10 -30.32
C GLY A 611 -22.41 24.41 -31.57
N SER A 612 -21.23 23.80 -31.70
CA SER A 612 -20.33 23.94 -32.84
C SER A 612 -20.98 23.40 -34.12
N LEU A 613 -21.63 22.23 -34.06
CA LEU A 613 -22.32 21.64 -35.20
C LEU A 613 -23.51 22.49 -35.66
N THR A 614 -24.29 23.05 -34.73
CA THR A 614 -25.38 23.99 -35.06
C THR A 614 -24.83 25.20 -35.82
N GLN A 615 -23.68 25.74 -35.41
CA GLN A 615 -23.04 26.85 -36.11
C GLN A 615 -22.55 26.43 -37.50
N ALA A 616 -21.93 25.26 -37.64
CA ALA A 616 -21.47 24.73 -38.93
C ALA A 616 -22.63 24.47 -39.91
N LEU A 617 -23.81 24.14 -39.38
CA LEU A 617 -25.07 23.97 -40.14
C LEU A 617 -25.87 25.27 -40.31
N GLY A 618 -25.24 26.44 -40.13
CA GLY A 618 -25.89 27.73 -40.37
C GLY A 618 -27.02 28.06 -39.38
N GLY A 619 -27.00 27.49 -38.17
CA GLY A 619 -28.01 27.68 -37.13
C GLY A 619 -29.08 26.59 -37.07
N ASP A 620 -29.02 25.56 -37.92
CA ASP A 620 -29.99 24.47 -37.93
C ASP A 620 -29.81 23.52 -36.75
N ARG A 621 -30.56 23.79 -35.68
CA ARG A 621 -30.55 22.98 -34.45
C ARG A 621 -31.17 21.59 -34.64
N VAL A 622 -32.10 21.43 -35.58
CA VAL A 622 -32.76 20.14 -35.83
C VAL A 622 -31.79 19.20 -36.53
N ALA A 623 -31.09 19.70 -37.56
CA ALA A 623 -30.03 18.96 -38.23
C ALA A 623 -28.86 18.66 -37.28
N ALA A 624 -28.51 19.60 -36.40
CA ALA A 624 -27.46 19.36 -35.38
C ALA A 624 -27.85 18.25 -34.39
N GLU A 625 -29.10 18.23 -33.92
CA GLU A 625 -29.61 17.15 -33.06
C GLU A 625 -29.60 15.80 -33.81
N ALA A 626 -29.98 15.77 -35.08
CA ALA A 626 -29.87 14.56 -35.91
C ALA A 626 -28.41 14.07 -36.04
N GLY A 627 -27.46 15.01 -36.17
CA GLY A 627 -26.02 14.71 -36.17
C GLY A 627 -25.56 14.12 -34.84
N VAL A 628 -25.97 14.70 -33.71
CA VAL A 628 -25.69 14.19 -32.36
C VAL A 628 -26.21 12.75 -32.20
N GLN A 629 -27.44 12.47 -32.63
CA GLN A 629 -28.03 11.13 -32.58
C GLN A 629 -27.30 10.13 -33.49
N ARG A 630 -26.79 10.57 -34.64
CA ARG A 630 -25.95 9.75 -35.52
C ARG A 630 -24.65 9.35 -34.81
N VAL A 631 -23.95 10.30 -34.20
CA VAL A 631 -22.71 10.02 -33.45
C VAL A 631 -23.02 9.11 -32.25
N LEU A 632 -24.11 9.34 -31.51
CA LEU A 632 -24.54 8.47 -30.41
C LEU A 632 -24.76 7.02 -30.87
N THR A 633 -25.45 6.85 -32.00
CA THR A 633 -25.73 5.51 -32.57
C THR A 633 -24.43 4.75 -32.84
N GLU A 634 -23.45 5.41 -33.46
CA GLU A 634 -22.17 4.79 -33.79
C GLU A 634 -21.28 4.57 -32.56
N SER A 635 -21.24 5.52 -31.61
CA SER A 635 -20.54 5.32 -30.33
C SER A 635 -21.11 4.12 -29.57
N LYS A 636 -22.44 3.98 -29.49
CA LYS A 636 -23.10 2.83 -28.84
C LYS A 636 -22.76 1.52 -29.52
N ARG A 637 -22.79 1.48 -30.85
CA ARG A 637 -22.40 0.29 -31.63
C ARG A 637 -20.96 -0.13 -31.34
N ALA A 638 -20.05 0.84 -31.29
CA ALA A 638 -18.64 0.61 -30.99
C ALA A 638 -18.34 0.41 -29.49
N LYS A 639 -19.34 0.55 -28.60
CA LYS A 639 -19.20 0.53 -27.13
C LYS A 639 -18.30 1.65 -26.58
N LEU A 640 -18.18 2.74 -27.31
CA LEU A 640 -17.52 3.97 -26.88
C LEU A 640 -18.46 4.79 -26.01
N VAL A 641 -17.88 5.62 -25.15
CA VAL A 641 -18.65 6.64 -24.42
C VAL A 641 -19.04 7.75 -25.40
N ASN A 642 -20.27 8.23 -25.29
CA ASN A 642 -20.70 9.47 -25.95
C ASN A 642 -20.94 10.56 -24.90
N MET A 643 -20.49 11.77 -25.20
CA MET A 643 -20.65 12.94 -24.34
C MET A 643 -21.54 14.00 -24.98
N LEU A 644 -22.47 14.55 -24.20
CA LEU A 644 -23.30 15.69 -24.60
C LEU A 644 -23.54 16.64 -23.42
N THR A 645 -23.78 17.92 -23.72
CA THR A 645 -24.27 18.86 -22.71
C THR A 645 -25.73 18.59 -22.37
N ALA A 646 -26.11 18.80 -21.11
CA ALA A 646 -27.47 18.58 -20.62
C ALA A 646 -27.94 19.68 -19.66
N SER A 647 -29.26 19.82 -19.58
CA SER A 647 -30.02 20.77 -18.78
C SER A 647 -31.08 20.05 -17.95
N PRO A 648 -31.71 20.70 -16.96
CA PRO A 648 -32.79 20.08 -16.20
C PRO A 648 -33.97 19.61 -17.08
N GLN A 649 -34.16 20.24 -18.25
CA GLN A 649 -35.26 19.95 -19.17
C GLN A 649 -35.03 18.69 -20.01
N ASP A 650 -33.79 18.31 -20.28
CA ASP A 650 -33.48 17.23 -21.22
C ASP A 650 -32.60 16.11 -20.66
N VAL A 651 -31.98 16.26 -19.49
CA VAL A 651 -31.06 15.27 -18.92
C VAL A 651 -31.67 13.87 -18.78
N GLU A 652 -32.93 13.76 -18.38
CA GLU A 652 -33.61 12.46 -18.22
C GLU A 652 -33.76 11.77 -19.59
N LYS A 653 -34.15 12.53 -20.62
CA LYS A 653 -34.20 12.06 -22.00
C LYS A 653 -32.81 11.64 -22.48
N ARG A 654 -31.75 12.43 -22.22
CA ARG A 654 -30.38 12.07 -22.63
C ARG A 654 -29.89 10.77 -22.00
N VAL A 655 -30.23 10.53 -20.72
CA VAL A 655 -29.92 9.25 -20.07
C VAL A 655 -30.65 8.09 -20.77
N GLN A 656 -31.94 8.26 -21.11
CA GLN A 656 -32.73 7.24 -21.81
C GLN A 656 -32.22 6.96 -23.24
N GLU A 657 -31.74 7.98 -23.95
CA GLU A 657 -31.13 7.82 -25.27
C GLU A 657 -29.82 7.00 -25.21
N GLY A 658 -29.15 7.01 -24.06
CA GLY A 658 -27.96 6.21 -23.76
C GLY A 658 -26.65 6.99 -23.77
N PHE A 659 -26.69 8.30 -23.57
CA PHE A 659 -25.48 9.09 -23.35
C PHE A 659 -24.81 8.68 -22.02
N LEU A 660 -23.49 8.49 -22.06
CA LEU A 660 -22.73 8.00 -20.90
C LEU A 660 -21.92 9.10 -20.20
N ALA A 661 -21.68 10.25 -20.85
CA ALA A 661 -21.05 11.40 -20.22
C ALA A 661 -21.93 12.63 -20.40
N LEU A 662 -22.57 13.10 -19.33
CA LEU A 662 -23.47 14.26 -19.37
C LEU A 662 -22.83 15.46 -18.67
N LEU A 663 -22.60 16.50 -19.46
CA LEU A 663 -21.88 17.71 -19.04
C LEU A 663 -22.86 18.85 -18.78
N THR A 664 -22.77 19.51 -17.62
CA THR A 664 -23.64 20.63 -17.28
C THR A 664 -22.85 21.86 -16.82
N GLN A 665 -23.51 23.01 -16.74
CA GLN A 665 -22.92 24.29 -16.36
C GLN A 665 -23.93 25.20 -15.67
N GLY A 666 -23.40 26.19 -14.94
CA GLY A 666 -24.20 27.26 -14.33
C GLY A 666 -24.97 26.82 -13.09
N GLN A 667 -25.88 27.68 -12.62
CA GLN A 667 -26.59 27.51 -11.35
C GLN A 667 -27.50 26.27 -11.32
N ALA A 668 -27.96 25.80 -12.48
CA ALA A 668 -28.81 24.62 -12.60
C ALA A 668 -28.03 23.29 -12.67
N ALA A 669 -26.70 23.32 -12.55
CA ALA A 669 -25.85 22.13 -12.67
C ALA A 669 -26.24 21.04 -11.66
N GLU A 670 -26.40 21.37 -10.38
CA GLU A 670 -26.74 20.37 -9.36
C GLU A 670 -28.12 19.74 -9.58
N GLU A 671 -29.12 20.54 -9.96
CA GLU A 671 -30.45 20.04 -10.28
C GLU A 671 -30.39 19.07 -11.47
N THR A 672 -29.67 19.45 -12.52
CA THR A 672 -29.46 18.62 -13.71
C THR A 672 -28.84 17.28 -13.33
N ILE A 673 -27.78 17.29 -12.51
CA ILE A 673 -27.09 16.07 -12.09
C ILE A 673 -28.01 15.18 -11.23
N ARG A 674 -28.80 15.75 -10.31
CA ARG A 674 -29.74 14.99 -9.48
C ARG A 674 -30.80 14.28 -10.34
N ARG A 675 -31.42 15.00 -11.28
CA ARG A 675 -32.42 14.43 -12.22
C ARG A 675 -31.81 13.33 -13.08
N GLY A 676 -30.62 13.59 -13.64
CA GLY A 676 -29.91 12.62 -14.45
C GLY A 676 -29.51 11.35 -13.69
N ARG A 677 -28.97 11.49 -12.47
CA ARG A 677 -28.63 10.33 -11.62
C ARG A 677 -29.88 9.50 -11.30
N ALA A 678 -30.99 10.14 -10.96
CA ALA A 678 -32.26 9.45 -10.72
C ALA A 678 -32.74 8.67 -11.97
N ALA A 679 -32.70 9.29 -13.16
CA ALA A 679 -33.03 8.62 -14.43
C ALA A 679 -32.08 7.44 -14.75
N ALA A 680 -30.82 7.50 -14.28
CA ALA A 680 -29.82 6.44 -14.42
C ALA A 680 -29.89 5.37 -13.31
N GLY A 681 -30.86 5.46 -12.39
CA GLY A 681 -30.97 4.57 -11.23
C GLY A 681 -29.80 4.70 -10.24
N ARG A 682 -29.27 5.91 -10.07
CA ARG A 682 -28.12 6.25 -9.21
C ARG A 682 -28.47 7.22 -8.09
#